data_AF-A0A0A2V766-F1
#
_entry.id   AF-A0A0A2V766-F1
#
_cell.length_a   1.000
_cell.length_b   1.000
_cell.length_c   1.000
_cell.angle_alpha   90.00
_cell.angle_beta   90.00
_cell.angle_gamma   90.00
#
_symmetry.space_group_name_H-M   'P 1'
#
loop_
_entity.id
_entity.type
_entity.pdbx_description
1 polymer ?
#
loop_
_entity_poly.entity_id
_entity_poly.type
_entity_poly.pdbx_seq_one_letter_code
_entity_poly.pdbx_strand_id
1 'polypeptide(L)'
;MRYSIVFTTLAAGASAHGVIRNVVGANGVSMPGLGVADGTPRNCAANACGAQADTCIIRDADISAGKSPLGWTQGHGEVDPEGLVATFMGKGGNVPTNSGTSGATGVEDNIPANILSQQRKQRRDEHLNEMRGVFSGLFNLPVVGVLGLGGKPNDYPVETIVGDMAGQGAEKGMPTSSDDGKVSLIYRQINQDGAGPLTAAIDPSSGGKDGKAFQSASMPLNMPGVGISGLSIATNTDYPITVQMPEGMTCEGEIAGVKNVCVVRVRNQAFAGPFGGAAAFTQSDKARKRAVAYRLKKRFEINREAEDVLHHLHALTLDVNLAQHSAFGIPSIAALARHHRAMATEDERYRQSSQFRLWSFSPAGLKELRHKTNALAKHQIAARLNADPPPDFLTPEEEARLVKFFTIELIRAAQFCELPTEIRSTAAIFLRRFYVTNSVMTYPPTELLKTSLFFGCKAEGFYIRLARLADKFPNTTSEQILAGEFLLCQGIRFAFDVRHPFRALEGAILELRRKLPTEQNRINTAHMRAREILKFSTLVTDVYFHYAPSQIMMAALLMTDAGLVDTLIPLPEPADEHVTTQTALRNRTFTALEACRKILEEEPPERMTDYWGTPETVKSMKPLRKKLQKCRDPDRANLVALQQARREQASIKAKKPSVPVDGGLGTEAESRDAKRRKLEAADDVFGPALG
;
A
#
# COMPACT_ATOMS: atom_id res chain seq x y z
N MET A 1 4.78 -32.19 -43.58
CA MET A 1 4.50 -32.99 -42.37
C MET A 1 4.08 -32.04 -41.26
N ARG A 2 2.90 -32.29 -40.70
CA ARG A 2 2.27 -31.51 -39.63
C ARG A 2 2.83 -31.98 -38.28
N TYR A 3 3.29 -31.07 -37.43
CA TYR A 3 3.28 -31.29 -35.99
C TYR A 3 2.75 -30.03 -35.31
N SER A 4 1.44 -30.08 -35.01
CA SER A 4 0.78 -29.25 -34.03
C SER A 4 1.29 -29.63 -32.64
N ILE A 5 1.90 -28.69 -31.93
CA ILE A 5 2.01 -28.78 -30.48
C ILE A 5 0.87 -27.93 -29.92
N VAL A 6 -0.15 -28.64 -29.47
CA VAL A 6 -1.30 -28.11 -28.72
C VAL A 6 -0.77 -27.53 -27.43
N PHE A 7 -0.88 -26.20 -27.26
CA PHE A 7 -0.83 -25.59 -25.94
C PHE A 7 -2.06 -26.06 -25.17
N THR A 8 -1.90 -27.06 -24.32
CA THR A 8 -2.85 -27.33 -23.24
C THR A 8 -2.74 -26.19 -22.24
N THR A 9 -3.63 -25.21 -22.39
CA THR A 9 -3.94 -24.22 -21.36
C THR A 9 -4.50 -24.95 -20.15
N LEU A 10 -3.64 -25.36 -19.23
CA LEU A 10 -4.05 -25.63 -17.86
C LEU A 10 -4.29 -24.26 -17.20
N ALA A 11 -5.46 -23.70 -17.43
CA ALA A 11 -5.96 -22.57 -16.66
C ALA A 11 -6.21 -23.07 -15.23
N ALA A 12 -5.23 -22.91 -14.35
CA ALA A 12 -5.48 -22.88 -12.92
C ALA A 12 -6.30 -21.60 -12.64
N GLY A 13 -7.62 -21.70 -12.79
CA GLY A 13 -8.54 -20.64 -12.42
C GLY A 13 -8.52 -20.45 -10.92
N ALA A 14 -7.89 -19.38 -10.44
CA ALA A 14 -8.11 -18.90 -9.08
C ALA A 14 -9.58 -18.47 -8.98
N SER A 15 -10.36 -19.18 -8.17
CA SER A 15 -11.82 -19.09 -8.12
C SER A 15 -12.22 -18.42 -6.81
N ALA A 16 -12.05 -17.12 -6.69
CA ALA A 16 -12.14 -16.39 -5.42
C ALA A 16 -13.57 -16.04 -4.97
N HIS A 17 -14.31 -16.94 -4.33
CA HIS A 17 -15.74 -16.74 -4.03
C HIS A 17 -16.02 -16.21 -2.60
N GLY A 18 -16.83 -15.16 -2.50
CA GLY A 18 -17.35 -14.64 -1.24
C GLY A 18 -18.54 -13.70 -1.45
N VAL A 19 -19.38 -13.59 -0.43
CA VAL A 19 -20.69 -12.91 -0.52
C VAL A 19 -20.87 -11.97 0.67
N ILE A 20 -21.52 -10.82 0.46
CA ILE A 20 -22.03 -10.02 1.58
C ILE A 20 -23.25 -10.75 2.12
N ARG A 21 -23.14 -11.37 3.29
CA ARG A 21 -24.27 -12.07 3.91
C ARG A 21 -25.30 -11.10 4.46
N ASN A 22 -24.83 -10.05 5.15
CA ASN A 22 -25.69 -9.06 5.78
C ASN A 22 -25.06 -7.67 5.78
N VAL A 23 -25.92 -6.66 5.77
CA VAL A 23 -25.63 -5.33 6.28
C VAL A 23 -26.21 -5.20 7.69
N VAL A 24 -25.48 -4.52 8.57
CA VAL A 24 -25.86 -4.26 9.96
C VAL A 24 -25.87 -2.76 10.17
N GLY A 25 -27.06 -2.22 10.42
CA GLY A 25 -27.28 -0.81 10.63
C GLY A 25 -27.00 -0.39 12.06
N ALA A 26 -26.59 0.87 12.25
CA ALA A 26 -26.39 1.46 13.57
C ALA A 26 -27.70 1.57 14.38
N ASN A 27 -28.85 1.54 13.71
CA ASN A 27 -30.18 1.41 14.30
C ASN A 27 -30.51 -0.01 14.82
N GLY A 28 -29.55 -0.95 14.77
CA GLY A 28 -29.74 -2.33 15.23
C GLY A 28 -30.54 -3.21 14.25
N VAL A 29 -30.84 -2.69 13.05
CA VAL A 29 -31.53 -3.43 11.99
C VAL A 29 -30.51 -4.10 11.09
N SER A 30 -30.75 -5.37 10.76
CA SER A 30 -29.94 -6.09 9.77
C SER A 30 -30.80 -6.53 8.60
N MET A 31 -30.22 -6.45 7.40
CA MET A 31 -30.84 -6.91 6.16
C MET A 31 -29.85 -7.85 5.45
N PRO A 32 -30.33 -8.89 4.75
CA PRO A 32 -29.49 -9.71 3.90
C PRO A 32 -28.78 -8.87 2.81
N GLY A 33 -27.61 -9.34 2.37
CA GLY A 33 -26.98 -8.77 1.19
C GLY A 33 -27.79 -9.04 -0.08
N LEU A 34 -27.64 -8.17 -1.07
CA LEU A 34 -28.48 -8.15 -2.27
C LEU A 34 -28.27 -9.36 -3.19
N GLY A 35 -27.13 -10.04 -3.08
CA GLY A 35 -26.82 -11.25 -3.83
C GLY A 35 -27.15 -12.55 -3.11
N VAL A 36 -27.65 -12.52 -1.88
CA VAL A 36 -27.91 -13.74 -1.09
C VAL A 36 -29.15 -14.46 -1.62
N ALA A 37 -29.05 -15.78 -1.77
CA ALA A 37 -30.18 -16.63 -2.17
C ALA A 37 -30.43 -17.74 -1.16
N ASP A 38 -31.70 -17.92 -0.79
CA ASP A 38 -32.14 -19.03 0.05
C ASP A 38 -31.99 -20.36 -0.70
N GLY A 39 -31.80 -21.45 0.05
CA GLY A 39 -31.50 -22.77 -0.52
C GLY A 39 -30.02 -22.98 -0.85
N THR A 40 -29.17 -21.96 -0.74
CA THR A 40 -27.72 -22.09 -0.97
C THR A 40 -27.06 -22.90 0.15
N PRO A 41 -26.38 -24.03 -0.15
CA PRO A 41 -25.69 -24.82 0.87
C PRO A 41 -24.56 -24.02 1.53
N ARG A 42 -24.41 -24.09 2.85
CA ARG A 42 -23.37 -23.37 3.60
C ARG A 42 -22.38 -24.26 4.36
N ASN A 43 -22.62 -25.57 4.36
CA ASN A 43 -21.78 -26.59 5.00
C ASN A 43 -20.68 -27.15 4.06
N CYS A 44 -20.46 -26.53 2.90
CA CYS A 44 -19.45 -26.96 1.93
C CYS A 44 -18.85 -25.72 1.24
N ALA A 45 -17.64 -25.86 0.68
CA ALA A 45 -16.91 -24.76 0.04
C ALA A 45 -16.70 -24.98 -1.47
N ALA A 46 -17.10 -26.14 -1.99
CA ALA A 46 -16.88 -26.54 -3.37
C ALA A 46 -17.95 -25.96 -4.32
N ASN A 47 -17.58 -25.66 -5.56
CA ASN A 47 -18.57 -25.28 -6.57
C ASN A 47 -19.57 -26.42 -6.83
N ALA A 48 -19.09 -27.67 -6.82
CA ALA A 48 -19.90 -28.86 -7.09
C ALA A 48 -21.08 -29.07 -6.12
N CYS A 49 -21.03 -28.48 -4.92
CA CYS A 49 -22.13 -28.56 -3.96
C CYS A 49 -23.06 -27.34 -3.99
N GLY A 50 -22.80 -26.34 -4.85
CA GLY A 50 -23.65 -25.16 -4.99
C GLY A 50 -23.42 -24.05 -3.97
N ALA A 51 -22.46 -24.16 -3.05
CA ALA A 51 -22.19 -23.15 -2.01
C ALA A 51 -21.70 -21.79 -2.55
N GLN A 52 -21.24 -21.76 -3.80
CA GLN A 52 -20.75 -20.58 -4.50
C GLN A 52 -21.83 -19.89 -5.35
N ALA A 53 -23.03 -20.47 -5.42
CA ALA A 53 -24.04 -20.08 -6.39
C ALA A 53 -24.57 -18.66 -6.20
N ASP A 54 -24.50 -18.10 -5.00
CA ASP A 54 -24.96 -16.75 -4.67
C ASP A 54 -23.80 -15.72 -4.55
N THR A 55 -22.61 -16.09 -5.01
CA THR A 55 -21.49 -15.16 -5.15
C THR A 55 -21.70 -14.24 -6.36
N CYS A 56 -21.63 -12.93 -6.16
CA CYS A 56 -21.76 -11.96 -7.25
C CYS A 56 -20.47 -11.88 -8.07
N ILE A 57 -20.58 -12.02 -9.39
CA ILE A 57 -19.53 -11.77 -10.37
C ILE A 57 -19.69 -10.33 -10.90
N ILE A 58 -18.74 -9.45 -10.60
CA ILE A 58 -18.82 -7.99 -10.79
C ILE A 58 -17.68 -7.49 -11.69
N ARG A 59 -17.76 -7.76 -12.99
CA ARG A 59 -16.74 -7.38 -13.99
C ARG A 59 -17.02 -5.99 -14.58
N ASP A 60 -15.99 -5.16 -14.69
CA ASP A 60 -16.11 -3.84 -15.33
C ASP A 60 -16.55 -3.94 -16.80
N ALA A 61 -16.16 -5.02 -17.48
CA ALA A 61 -16.61 -5.32 -18.84
C ALA A 61 -18.12 -5.60 -18.93
N ASP A 62 -18.70 -6.30 -17.94
CA ASP A 62 -20.13 -6.57 -17.88
C ASP A 62 -20.92 -5.27 -17.63
N ILE A 63 -20.42 -4.43 -16.71
CA ILE A 63 -21.02 -3.13 -16.39
C ILE A 63 -20.98 -2.19 -17.60
N SER A 64 -19.85 -2.16 -18.31
CA SER A 64 -19.70 -1.35 -19.53
C SER A 64 -20.58 -1.85 -20.67
N ALA A 65 -20.93 -3.14 -20.66
CA ALA A 65 -21.88 -3.74 -21.59
C ALA A 65 -23.36 -3.57 -21.16
N GLY A 66 -23.63 -2.83 -20.08
CA GLY A 66 -24.99 -2.51 -19.63
C GLY A 66 -25.62 -3.53 -18.68
N LYS A 67 -24.86 -4.50 -18.15
CA LYS A 67 -25.34 -5.40 -17.08
C LYS A 67 -25.31 -4.73 -15.72
N SER A 68 -26.05 -5.29 -14.77
CA SER A 68 -26.18 -4.79 -13.39
C SER A 68 -24.81 -4.45 -12.78
N PRO A 69 -24.66 -3.22 -12.25
CA PRO A 69 -23.49 -2.82 -11.47
C PRO A 69 -23.25 -3.68 -10.22
N LEU A 70 -24.26 -4.40 -9.75
CA LEU A 70 -24.19 -5.29 -8.60
C LEU A 70 -23.71 -6.71 -8.97
N GLY A 71 -23.56 -6.98 -10.26
CA GLY A 71 -23.11 -8.25 -10.80
C GLY A 71 -24.24 -9.23 -11.08
N TRP A 72 -23.86 -10.48 -11.30
CA TRP A 72 -24.76 -11.61 -11.51
C TRP A 72 -24.23 -12.84 -10.77
N THR A 73 -25.09 -13.79 -10.44
CA THR A 73 -24.78 -15.00 -9.70
C THR A 73 -25.08 -16.24 -10.55
N GLN A 74 -24.43 -17.37 -10.24
CA GLN A 74 -24.70 -18.63 -10.94
C GLN A 74 -26.04 -19.26 -10.53
N GLY A 75 -26.53 -18.94 -9.34
CA GLY A 75 -27.71 -19.56 -8.74
C GLY A 75 -29.04 -18.91 -9.07
N HIS A 76 -29.07 -17.60 -9.35
CA HIS A 76 -30.32 -16.89 -9.65
C HIS A 76 -30.19 -15.74 -10.65
N GLY A 77 -29.04 -15.62 -11.34
CA GLY A 77 -28.87 -14.67 -12.45
C GLY A 77 -28.50 -13.27 -12.01
N GLU A 78 -29.00 -12.26 -12.72
CA GLU A 78 -28.64 -10.85 -12.51
C GLU A 78 -29.11 -10.35 -11.13
N VAL A 79 -28.24 -9.62 -10.42
CA VAL A 79 -28.54 -9.11 -9.09
C VAL A 79 -29.33 -7.82 -9.21
N ASP A 80 -30.60 -7.89 -8.81
CA ASP A 80 -31.56 -6.78 -8.81
C ASP A 80 -31.98 -6.44 -7.36
N PRO A 81 -31.73 -5.21 -6.88
CA PRO A 81 -31.99 -4.88 -5.48
C PRO A 81 -33.48 -4.79 -5.14
N GLU A 82 -34.34 -4.56 -6.13
CA GLU A 82 -35.79 -4.40 -5.96
C GLU A 82 -36.45 -5.58 -5.25
N GLY A 83 -36.19 -6.80 -5.71
CA GLY A 83 -36.84 -8.01 -5.19
C GLY A 83 -36.51 -8.26 -3.72
N LEU A 84 -35.23 -8.19 -3.35
CA LEU A 84 -34.78 -8.47 -1.99
C LEU A 84 -35.21 -7.35 -1.02
N VAL A 85 -35.11 -6.08 -1.42
CA VAL A 85 -35.56 -4.96 -0.60
C VAL A 85 -37.09 -4.99 -0.46
N ALA A 86 -37.85 -5.30 -1.52
CA ALA A 86 -39.31 -5.45 -1.42
C ALA A 86 -39.70 -6.60 -0.47
N THR A 87 -39.02 -7.74 -0.55
CA THR A 87 -39.20 -8.88 0.37
C THR A 87 -38.91 -8.48 1.82
N PHE A 88 -37.77 -7.83 2.06
CA PHE A 88 -37.41 -7.35 3.41
C PHE A 88 -38.42 -6.33 3.94
N MET A 89 -38.92 -5.43 3.09
CA MET A 89 -39.92 -4.41 3.45
C MET A 89 -41.35 -4.95 3.51
N GLY A 90 -41.58 -6.25 3.24
CA GLY A 90 -42.92 -6.86 3.29
C GLY A 90 -43.86 -6.44 2.15
N LYS A 91 -43.30 -5.93 1.03
CA LYS A 91 -44.05 -5.39 -0.11
C LYS A 91 -44.30 -6.41 -1.24
N GLY A 92 -44.14 -7.70 -0.98
CA GLY A 92 -44.47 -8.77 -1.94
C GLY A 92 -43.39 -9.09 -2.99
N GLY A 93 -42.11 -9.08 -2.60
CA GLY A 93 -41.02 -9.59 -3.44
C GLY A 93 -40.92 -11.12 -3.41
N ASN A 94 -40.33 -11.69 -4.47
CA ASN A 94 -39.95 -13.11 -4.47
C ASN A 94 -38.63 -13.27 -3.71
N VAL A 95 -38.57 -14.28 -2.85
CA VAL A 95 -37.32 -14.71 -2.21
C VAL A 95 -36.40 -15.27 -3.31
N PRO A 96 -35.19 -14.73 -3.53
CA PRO A 96 -34.22 -15.33 -4.44
C PRO A 96 -33.87 -16.74 -3.94
N THR A 97 -34.05 -17.74 -4.79
CA THR A 97 -33.73 -19.15 -4.49
C THR A 97 -32.67 -19.67 -5.45
N ASN A 98 -31.74 -20.48 -4.95
CA ASN A 98 -30.70 -21.09 -5.77
C ASN A 98 -31.25 -22.21 -6.68
N SER A 99 -31.01 -22.13 -8.00
CA SER A 99 -31.45 -23.10 -9.01
C SER A 99 -30.37 -24.06 -9.54
N GLY A 100 -29.22 -24.21 -8.86
CA GLY A 100 -28.09 -25.05 -9.28
C GLY A 100 -28.31 -26.58 -9.22
N THR A 101 -27.50 -27.34 -9.97
CA THR A 101 -27.63 -28.81 -10.14
C THR A 101 -27.55 -29.60 -8.83
N SER A 102 -28.50 -30.49 -8.66
CA SER A 102 -28.80 -31.33 -7.49
C SER A 102 -27.63 -32.20 -7.03
N GLY A 103 -27.40 -32.24 -5.71
CA GLY A 103 -26.47 -33.19 -5.11
C GLY A 103 -26.14 -33.03 -3.62
N ALA A 104 -26.76 -32.11 -2.87
CA ALA A 104 -26.58 -32.01 -1.41
C ALA A 104 -27.66 -31.16 -0.69
N THR A 105 -28.87 -31.05 -1.25
CA THR A 105 -29.98 -30.39 -0.55
C THR A 105 -30.74 -31.45 0.24
N GLY A 106 -30.77 -31.31 1.56
CA GLY A 106 -31.80 -31.98 2.36
C GLY A 106 -33.16 -31.55 1.80
N VAL A 107 -33.99 -32.51 1.44
CA VAL A 107 -35.39 -32.25 1.12
C VAL A 107 -36.01 -31.68 2.39
N GLU A 108 -36.40 -30.41 2.38
CA GLU A 108 -37.20 -29.86 3.46
C GLU A 108 -38.55 -30.60 3.44
N ASP A 109 -38.80 -31.41 4.46
CA ASP A 109 -40.11 -32.00 4.68
C ASP A 109 -41.15 -30.89 4.76
N ASN A 110 -42.30 -31.10 4.11
CA ASN A 110 -43.43 -30.18 4.13
C ASN A 110 -44.00 -30.07 5.56
N ILE A 111 -43.47 -29.14 6.36
CA ILE A 111 -43.93 -28.88 7.73
C ILE A 111 -44.96 -27.71 7.73
N PRO A 112 -46.09 -27.81 8.45
CA PRO A 112 -47.15 -26.79 8.48
C PRO A 112 -46.69 -25.35 8.89
N ALA A 113 -47.32 -24.33 8.28
CA ALA A 113 -46.93 -22.91 8.34
C ALA A 113 -46.86 -22.27 9.75
N ASN A 114 -47.57 -22.83 10.73
CA ASN A 114 -47.57 -22.35 12.12
C ASN A 114 -46.28 -22.73 12.87
N ILE A 115 -45.72 -23.92 12.61
CA ILE A 115 -44.44 -24.38 13.18
C ILE A 115 -43.26 -23.65 12.52
N LEU A 116 -43.37 -23.36 11.21
CA LEU A 116 -42.41 -22.53 10.48
C LEU A 116 -42.27 -21.13 11.10
N SER A 117 -43.35 -20.49 11.54
CA SER A 117 -43.27 -19.15 12.15
C SER A 117 -42.45 -19.11 13.45
N GLN A 118 -42.56 -20.15 14.28
CA GLN A 118 -41.81 -20.26 15.54
C GLN A 118 -40.34 -20.65 15.30
N GLN A 119 -40.07 -21.59 14.39
CA GLN A 119 -38.70 -21.94 14.00
C GLN A 119 -37.98 -20.78 13.29
N ARG A 120 -38.66 -20.05 12.40
CA ARG A 120 -38.13 -18.81 11.77
C ARG A 120 -37.81 -17.76 12.83
N LYS A 121 -38.71 -17.57 13.80
CA LYS A 121 -38.51 -16.63 14.91
C LYS A 121 -37.31 -17.04 15.78
N GLN A 122 -37.17 -18.33 16.08
CA GLN A 122 -36.05 -18.85 16.86
C GLN A 122 -34.72 -18.70 16.12
N ARG A 123 -34.64 -19.11 14.84
CA ARG A 123 -33.44 -18.91 13.99
C ARG A 123 -33.08 -17.44 13.84
N ARG A 124 -34.10 -16.57 13.70
CA ARG A 124 -33.93 -15.12 13.68
C ARG A 124 -33.33 -14.60 14.98
N ASP A 125 -33.86 -15.03 16.13
CA ASP A 125 -33.41 -14.57 17.43
C ASP A 125 -32.00 -15.10 17.74
N GLU A 126 -31.67 -16.33 17.32
CA GLU A 126 -30.31 -16.91 17.35
C GLU A 126 -29.33 -16.09 16.48
N HIS A 127 -29.69 -15.78 15.23
CA HIS A 127 -28.88 -14.95 14.33
C HIS A 127 -28.67 -13.53 14.87
N LEU A 128 -29.71 -12.91 15.45
CA LEU A 128 -29.61 -11.59 16.09
C LEU A 128 -28.73 -11.61 17.34
N ASN A 129 -28.79 -12.67 18.14
CA ASN A 129 -27.95 -12.82 19.34
C ASN A 129 -26.49 -13.09 18.98
N GLU A 130 -26.23 -13.89 17.95
CA GLU A 130 -24.89 -14.12 17.43
C GLU A 130 -24.24 -12.81 16.95
N MET A 131 -25.00 -11.98 16.23
CA MET A 131 -24.54 -10.68 15.73
C MET A 131 -24.37 -9.62 16.82
N ARG A 132 -25.21 -9.60 17.86
CA ARG A 132 -25.02 -8.72 19.02
C ARG A 132 -23.67 -8.98 19.69
N GLY A 133 -23.23 -10.23 19.77
CA GLY A 133 -21.91 -10.59 20.31
C GLY A 133 -20.73 -10.11 19.45
N VAL A 134 -20.86 -10.12 18.12
CA VAL A 134 -19.79 -9.69 17.19
C VAL A 134 -19.63 -8.16 17.15
N PHE A 135 -20.72 -7.40 17.29
CA PHE A 135 -20.71 -5.93 17.19
C PHE A 135 -20.81 -5.18 18.53
N SER A 136 -21.22 -5.82 19.63
CA SER A 136 -21.20 -5.23 20.99
C SER A 136 -19.79 -4.77 21.40
N GLY A 137 -18.73 -5.42 20.90
CA GLY A 137 -17.35 -5.01 21.12
C GLY A 137 -16.87 -3.89 20.19
N LEU A 138 -17.56 -3.64 19.08
CA LEU A 138 -17.10 -2.71 18.03
C LEU A 138 -17.66 -1.29 18.18
N PHE A 139 -18.86 -1.14 18.75
CA PHE A 139 -19.54 0.15 18.88
C PHE A 139 -19.11 0.98 20.11
N ASN A 140 -18.35 0.41 21.06
CA ASN A 140 -17.97 1.08 22.32
C ASN A 140 -16.45 1.28 22.50
N LEU A 141 -15.65 1.09 21.45
CA LEU A 141 -14.20 1.34 21.47
C LEU A 141 -13.86 2.63 20.71
N PRO A 142 -13.04 3.54 21.28
CA PRO A 142 -12.42 4.59 20.49
C PRO A 142 -11.48 3.91 19.50
N VAL A 143 -11.45 4.42 18.26
CA VAL A 143 -10.66 3.90 17.12
C VAL A 143 -9.19 3.69 17.52
N VAL A 144 -8.86 2.49 17.99
CA VAL A 144 -7.52 2.06 18.40
C VAL A 144 -7.35 0.58 18.00
N GLY A 145 -6.41 0.33 17.10
CA GLY A 145 -5.72 -0.95 16.86
C GLY A 145 -6.57 -2.23 16.82
N VAL A 146 -6.97 -2.68 15.63
CA VAL A 146 -7.62 -4.00 15.46
C VAL A 146 -6.57 -5.12 15.42
N LEU A 147 -6.08 -5.47 16.61
CA LEU A 147 -5.45 -6.75 16.92
C LEU A 147 -6.54 -7.59 17.60
N GLY A 148 -7.12 -8.59 16.92
CA GLY A 148 -7.86 -9.66 17.59
C GLY A 148 -9.33 -9.95 17.22
N LEU A 149 -9.88 -9.52 16.08
CA LEU A 149 -11.18 -10.03 15.61
C LEU A 149 -10.98 -11.19 14.61
N GLY A 150 -10.85 -12.41 15.14
CA GLY A 150 -10.92 -13.64 14.34
C GLY A 150 -12.35 -13.89 13.85
N GLY A 151 -12.50 -14.32 12.58
CA GLY A 151 -13.78 -14.78 12.05
C GLY A 151 -14.25 -16.07 12.73
N LYS A 152 -15.56 -16.31 12.78
CA LYS A 152 -16.15 -17.53 13.35
C LYS A 152 -16.53 -18.49 12.21
N PRO A 153 -16.10 -19.77 12.24
CA PRO A 153 -16.64 -20.81 11.37
C PRO A 153 -18.13 -21.01 11.72
N ASN A 154 -19.00 -20.93 10.71
CA ASN A 154 -20.45 -21.08 10.89
C ASN A 154 -20.99 -22.07 9.86
N ASP A 155 -21.21 -23.30 10.29
CA ASP A 155 -21.75 -24.39 9.46
C ASP A 155 -23.24 -24.59 9.77
N TYR A 156 -24.10 -23.83 9.10
CA TYR A 156 -25.52 -24.18 8.99
C TYR A 156 -25.75 -24.91 7.65
N PRO A 157 -26.69 -25.87 7.55
CA PRO A 157 -26.81 -26.69 6.35
C PRO A 157 -27.22 -25.90 5.10
N VAL A 158 -28.15 -24.93 5.24
CA VAL A 158 -28.74 -24.18 4.12
C VAL A 158 -28.98 -22.72 4.51
N GLU A 159 -28.74 -21.79 3.58
CA GLU A 159 -29.08 -20.37 3.74
C GLU A 159 -30.60 -20.15 3.65
N THR A 160 -31.16 -19.43 4.63
CA THR A 160 -32.60 -19.14 4.73
C THR A 160 -32.88 -17.69 5.13
N ILE A 161 -31.83 -16.85 5.19
CA ILE A 161 -31.90 -15.54 5.81
C ILE A 161 -32.81 -14.55 5.06
N VAL A 162 -33.03 -14.73 3.76
CA VAL A 162 -33.89 -13.82 3.01
C VAL A 162 -35.35 -14.04 3.37
N GLY A 163 -35.80 -15.30 3.40
CA GLY A 163 -37.13 -15.68 3.87
C GLY A 163 -37.34 -15.44 5.36
N ASP A 164 -36.33 -15.72 6.20
CA ASP A 164 -36.39 -15.50 7.65
C ASP A 164 -36.44 -13.99 8.01
N MET A 165 -35.92 -13.11 7.15
CA MET A 165 -35.97 -11.65 7.32
C MET A 165 -37.07 -10.94 6.52
N ALA A 166 -37.90 -11.68 5.78
CA ALA A 166 -39.01 -11.11 5.03
C ALA A 166 -39.97 -10.33 5.95
N GLY A 167 -40.37 -9.15 5.52
CA GLY A 167 -41.28 -8.26 6.26
C GLY A 167 -40.68 -7.50 7.45
N GLN A 168 -39.44 -7.79 7.89
CA GLN A 168 -38.87 -7.11 9.05
C GLN A 168 -38.66 -5.60 8.85
N GLY A 169 -38.39 -5.19 7.62
CA GLY A 169 -38.23 -3.78 7.25
C GLY A 169 -39.52 -2.98 7.35
N ALA A 170 -40.70 -3.62 7.29
CA ALA A 170 -41.98 -2.95 7.48
C ALA A 170 -42.12 -2.38 8.90
N GLU A 171 -41.62 -3.11 9.90
CA GLU A 171 -41.70 -2.71 11.31
C GLU A 171 -40.48 -1.89 11.74
N LYS A 172 -39.28 -2.28 11.32
CA LYS A 172 -38.01 -1.75 11.84
C LYS A 172 -37.33 -0.74 10.92
N GLY A 173 -37.80 -0.60 9.69
CA GLY A 173 -37.15 0.20 8.65
C GLY A 173 -35.89 -0.47 8.08
N MET A 174 -35.10 0.30 7.31
CA MET A 174 -33.85 -0.18 6.72
C MET A 174 -32.66 -0.08 7.68
N PRO A 175 -31.60 -0.88 7.50
CA PRO A 175 -30.32 -0.65 8.15
C PRO A 175 -29.79 0.77 7.88
N THR A 176 -29.30 1.46 8.90
CA THR A 176 -28.74 2.82 8.76
C THR A 176 -27.22 2.84 8.86
N SER A 177 -26.55 3.77 8.16
CA SER A 177 -25.17 4.12 8.52
C SER A 177 -25.09 4.68 9.94
N SER A 178 -23.92 4.59 10.55
CA SER A 178 -23.65 5.25 11.83
C SER A 178 -23.69 6.77 11.70
N ASP A 179 -23.75 7.47 12.84
CA ASP A 179 -23.67 8.92 12.88
C ASP A 179 -22.41 9.44 12.19
N ASP A 180 -21.29 8.69 12.22
CA ASP A 180 -20.03 8.99 11.55
C ASP A 180 -19.95 8.57 10.07
N GLY A 181 -21.00 7.95 9.52
CA GLY A 181 -21.09 7.58 8.10
C GLY A 181 -20.40 6.25 7.76
N LYS A 182 -20.25 5.37 8.75
CA LYS A 182 -19.75 4.00 8.57
C LYS A 182 -20.91 3.05 8.33
N VAL A 183 -20.69 2.06 7.48
CA VAL A 183 -21.61 0.98 7.16
C VAL A 183 -20.94 -0.33 7.50
N SER A 184 -21.57 -1.12 8.37
CA SER A 184 -21.04 -2.41 8.81
C SER A 184 -21.67 -3.54 8.00
N LEU A 185 -20.84 -4.47 7.53
CA LEU A 185 -21.25 -5.60 6.72
C LEU A 185 -20.64 -6.89 7.27
N ILE A 186 -21.31 -8.00 7.08
CA ILE A 186 -20.75 -9.34 7.26
C ILE A 186 -20.43 -9.92 5.89
N TYR A 187 -19.15 -10.17 5.66
CA TYR A 187 -18.65 -10.78 4.44
C TYR A 187 -18.30 -12.24 4.71
N ARG A 188 -18.95 -13.16 4.00
CA ARG A 188 -18.68 -14.59 4.08
C ARG A 188 -17.67 -14.99 3.02
N GLN A 189 -16.57 -15.56 3.48
CA GLN A 189 -15.58 -16.19 2.61
C GLN A 189 -15.97 -17.65 2.38
N ILE A 190 -16.22 -18.03 1.12
CA ILE A 190 -16.70 -19.38 0.78
C ILE A 190 -15.51 -20.32 0.57
N ASN A 191 -14.51 -19.92 -0.22
CA ASN A 191 -13.32 -20.74 -0.50
C ASN A 191 -12.01 -19.97 -0.29
N GLN A 192 -10.87 -20.69 -0.39
CA GLN A 192 -9.56 -20.15 -0.03
C GLN A 192 -9.17 -18.89 -0.81
N ASP A 193 -9.64 -18.78 -2.05
CA ASP A 193 -9.36 -17.66 -2.95
C ASP A 193 -10.23 -16.42 -2.67
N GLY A 194 -11.35 -16.55 -1.94
CA GLY A 194 -12.31 -15.47 -1.65
C GLY A 194 -11.83 -14.39 -0.68
N ALA A 195 -10.57 -14.42 -0.28
CA ALA A 195 -10.04 -13.63 0.82
C ALA A 195 -9.30 -12.37 0.41
N GLY A 196 -10.05 -11.35 -0.03
CA GLY A 196 -9.61 -9.95 -0.14
C GLY A 196 -8.22 -9.68 -0.78
N PRO A 197 -7.66 -8.47 -0.61
CA PRO A 197 -8.30 -7.29 -0.05
C PRO A 197 -9.48 -6.86 -0.91
N LEU A 198 -10.56 -6.44 -0.27
CA LEU A 198 -11.75 -5.98 -0.96
C LEU A 198 -11.64 -4.48 -1.28
N THR A 199 -12.25 -4.06 -2.38
CA THR A 199 -12.50 -2.65 -2.70
C THR A 199 -13.99 -2.37 -2.58
N ALA A 200 -14.34 -1.18 -2.07
CA ALA A 200 -15.72 -0.75 -1.91
C ALA A 200 -16.03 0.49 -2.75
N ALA A 201 -17.25 0.56 -3.25
CA ALA A 201 -17.83 1.74 -3.85
C ALA A 201 -19.27 1.92 -3.38
N ILE A 202 -19.75 3.15 -3.28
CA ILE A 202 -21.11 3.47 -2.86
C ILE A 202 -21.80 4.26 -3.96
N ASP A 203 -22.98 3.80 -4.35
CA ASP A 203 -23.93 4.53 -5.17
C ASP A 203 -24.89 5.32 -4.25
N PRO A 204 -24.88 6.66 -4.32
CA PRO A 204 -25.78 7.48 -3.54
C PRO A 204 -27.15 7.70 -4.18
N SER A 205 -27.37 7.41 -5.46
CA SER A 205 -28.52 7.95 -6.21
C SER A 205 -29.28 6.95 -7.09
N SER A 206 -28.62 6.01 -7.75
CA SER A 206 -29.28 5.18 -8.77
C SER A 206 -29.99 3.93 -8.21
N GLY A 207 -29.83 3.68 -6.91
CA GLY A 207 -30.35 2.46 -6.27
C GLY A 207 -29.60 1.19 -6.69
N GLY A 208 -28.35 1.31 -7.16
CA GLY A 208 -27.52 0.21 -7.64
C GLY A 208 -27.62 -0.08 -9.14
N LYS A 209 -28.36 0.74 -9.91
CA LYS A 209 -28.70 0.49 -11.32
C LYS A 209 -27.75 1.15 -12.32
N ASP A 210 -27.05 2.21 -11.94
CA ASP A 210 -26.08 2.92 -12.78
C ASP A 210 -24.65 2.75 -12.26
N GLY A 211 -23.80 2.13 -13.07
CA GLY A 211 -22.39 1.92 -12.75
C GLY A 211 -21.61 3.22 -12.57
N LYS A 212 -22.03 4.32 -13.20
CA LYS A 212 -21.39 5.64 -13.11
C LYS A 212 -21.70 6.37 -11.81
N ALA A 213 -22.77 5.99 -11.11
CA ALA A 213 -23.15 6.60 -9.84
C ALA A 213 -22.27 6.12 -8.68
N PHE A 214 -21.58 4.98 -8.83
CA PHE A 214 -20.69 4.41 -7.82
C PHE A 214 -19.42 5.25 -7.65
N GLN A 215 -19.20 5.72 -6.42
CA GLN A 215 -17.98 6.42 -6.01
C GLN A 215 -17.17 5.55 -5.05
N SER A 216 -15.84 5.54 -5.21
CA SER A 216 -14.94 4.78 -4.34
C SER A 216 -15.11 5.17 -2.87
N ALA A 217 -15.14 4.16 -2.00
CA ALA A 217 -15.27 4.33 -0.55
C ALA A 217 -14.13 3.61 0.17
N SER A 218 -13.65 4.18 1.28
CA SER A 218 -12.59 3.55 2.07
C SER A 218 -13.17 2.44 2.96
N MET A 219 -12.35 1.45 3.32
CA MET A 219 -12.75 0.34 4.18
C MET A 219 -11.92 0.32 5.47
N PRO A 220 -12.33 1.04 6.53
CA PRO A 220 -11.58 1.11 7.80
C PRO A 220 -11.35 -0.25 8.46
N LEU A 221 -12.29 -1.18 8.29
CA LEU A 221 -12.15 -2.57 8.66
C LEU A 221 -12.38 -3.38 7.39
N ASN A 222 -11.32 -3.85 6.76
CA ASN A 222 -11.43 -4.67 5.56
C ASN A 222 -11.41 -6.15 5.94
N MET A 223 -11.95 -6.98 5.05
CA MET A 223 -11.67 -8.40 5.08
C MET A 223 -10.14 -8.53 5.08
N PRO A 224 -9.54 -9.31 5.99
CA PRO A 224 -8.12 -9.53 6.01
C PRO A 224 -7.76 -10.24 4.71
N GLY A 225 -7.48 -9.46 3.68
CA GLY A 225 -7.10 -9.95 2.39
C GLY A 225 -5.84 -10.77 2.58
N VAL A 226 -5.93 -12.08 2.47
CA VAL A 226 -4.75 -12.93 2.48
C VAL A 226 -4.21 -12.90 1.05
N GLY A 227 -3.72 -11.73 0.64
CA GLY A 227 -3.04 -11.55 -0.64
C GLY A 227 -1.53 -11.50 -0.41
N ILE A 228 -0.69 -12.28 -1.08
CA ILE A 228 -0.89 -13.16 -2.26
C ILE A 228 0.18 -14.28 -2.13
N SER A 229 -0.11 -15.58 -2.16
CA SER A 229 -0.78 -16.37 -3.20
C SER A 229 -2.31 -16.60 -3.10
N GLY A 230 -3.06 -15.81 -2.35
CA GLY A 230 -4.53 -15.88 -2.40
C GLY A 230 -5.13 -17.10 -1.69
N LEU A 231 -4.39 -17.83 -0.87
CA LEU A 231 -4.95 -18.93 -0.07
C LEU A 231 -5.18 -18.44 1.35
N SER A 232 -6.41 -18.05 1.66
CA SER A 232 -6.90 -18.11 3.04
C SER A 232 -7.18 -19.58 3.37
N ILE A 233 -6.53 -20.12 4.39
CA ILE A 233 -6.78 -21.49 4.88
C ILE A 233 -8.17 -21.63 5.53
N ALA A 234 -8.90 -20.53 5.74
CA ALA A 234 -10.25 -20.53 6.25
C ALA A 234 -11.25 -20.55 5.09
N THR A 235 -12.09 -21.57 5.04
CA THR A 235 -13.26 -21.69 4.16
C THR A 235 -14.52 -21.67 5.02
N ASN A 236 -15.63 -21.15 4.51
CA ASN A 236 -16.88 -21.00 5.27
C ASN A 236 -16.74 -20.18 6.56
N THR A 237 -16.21 -18.96 6.45
CA THR A 237 -16.01 -18.09 7.62
C THR A 237 -16.60 -16.69 7.40
N ASP A 238 -17.27 -16.17 8.43
CA ASP A 238 -17.81 -14.81 8.45
C ASP A 238 -16.81 -13.81 9.00
N TYR A 239 -16.65 -12.70 8.28
CA TYR A 239 -15.78 -11.59 8.67
C TYR A 239 -16.57 -10.28 8.74
N PRO A 240 -16.46 -9.53 9.85
CA PRO A 240 -16.97 -8.18 9.90
C PRO A 240 -16.10 -7.27 9.05
N ILE A 241 -16.73 -6.50 8.17
CA ILE A 241 -16.08 -5.43 7.40
C ILE A 241 -16.85 -4.12 7.62
N THR A 242 -16.16 -2.99 7.44
CA THR A 242 -16.74 -1.66 7.58
C THR A 242 -16.31 -0.81 6.40
N VAL A 243 -17.27 -0.13 5.78
CA VAL A 243 -17.08 0.82 4.69
C VAL A 243 -17.40 2.23 5.20
N GLN A 244 -16.54 3.18 4.90
CA GLN A 244 -16.71 4.59 5.23
C GLN A 244 -17.28 5.34 4.03
N MET A 245 -18.43 5.99 4.21
CA MET A 245 -19.01 6.86 3.19
C MET A 245 -18.07 8.04 2.87
N PRO A 246 -17.92 8.41 1.59
CA PRO A 246 -17.19 9.61 1.17
C PRO A 246 -17.70 10.88 1.86
N GLU A 247 -16.79 11.80 2.17
CA GLU A 247 -17.13 13.06 2.82
C GLU A 247 -18.08 13.89 1.96
N GLY A 248 -19.15 14.38 2.58
CA GLY A 248 -20.18 15.13 1.86
C GLY A 248 -21.11 14.25 1.02
N MET A 249 -21.06 12.92 1.07
CA MET A 249 -22.05 12.09 0.35
C MET A 249 -23.41 12.07 1.08
N THR A 250 -24.51 12.15 0.31
CA THR A 250 -25.89 12.05 0.80
C THR A 250 -26.62 10.92 0.06
N CYS A 251 -27.36 10.08 0.77
CA CYS A 251 -28.18 9.05 0.13
C CYS A 251 -29.47 9.67 -0.43
N GLU A 252 -29.67 9.50 -1.73
CA GLU A 252 -30.74 10.10 -2.53
C GLU A 252 -31.48 9.06 -3.37
N GLY A 253 -30.98 7.82 -3.43
CA GLY A 253 -31.60 6.72 -4.17
C GLY A 253 -32.91 6.24 -3.58
N GLU A 254 -33.67 5.55 -4.44
CA GLU A 254 -34.94 4.91 -4.11
C GLU A 254 -34.94 3.47 -4.62
N ILE A 255 -35.29 2.51 -3.77
CA ILE A 255 -35.40 1.08 -4.11
C ILE A 255 -36.70 0.54 -3.51
N ALA A 256 -37.53 -0.13 -4.32
CA ALA A 256 -38.82 -0.69 -3.88
C ALA A 256 -39.70 0.31 -3.08
N GLY A 257 -39.68 1.59 -3.47
CA GLY A 257 -40.42 2.67 -2.81
C GLY A 257 -39.84 3.12 -1.46
N VAL A 258 -38.62 2.73 -1.12
CA VAL A 258 -37.87 3.22 0.05
C VAL A 258 -36.88 4.27 -0.41
N LYS A 259 -37.02 5.51 0.10
CA LYS A 259 -36.16 6.65 -0.22
C LYS A 259 -34.95 6.74 0.71
N ASN A 260 -34.01 7.63 0.40
CA ASN A 260 -32.79 7.87 1.19
C ASN A 260 -31.88 6.62 1.24
N VAL A 261 -31.87 5.86 0.14
CA VAL A 261 -31.11 4.61 0.03
C VAL A 261 -29.80 4.85 -0.70
N CYS A 262 -28.72 4.32 -0.14
CA CYS A 262 -27.45 4.11 -0.82
C CYS A 262 -27.24 2.61 -1.02
N VAL A 263 -26.50 2.25 -2.07
CA VAL A 263 -26.04 0.88 -2.30
C VAL A 263 -24.54 0.82 -2.19
N VAL A 264 -24.04 0.01 -1.25
CA VAL A 264 -22.61 -0.30 -1.17
C VAL A 264 -22.33 -1.57 -1.97
N ARG A 265 -21.27 -1.53 -2.77
CA ARG A 265 -20.75 -2.66 -3.53
C ARG A 265 -19.34 -2.95 -3.10
N VAL A 266 -19.04 -4.22 -2.84
CA VAL A 266 -17.72 -4.68 -2.41
C VAL A 266 -17.28 -5.82 -3.32
N ARG A 267 -16.03 -5.79 -3.80
CA ARG A 267 -15.45 -6.84 -4.66
C ARG A 267 -13.97 -7.06 -4.42
N ASN A 268 -13.47 -8.27 -4.70
CA ASN A 268 -12.05 -8.60 -4.69
C ASN A 268 -11.37 -8.23 -6.03
N GLN A 269 -10.10 -8.62 -6.21
CA GLN A 269 -9.30 -8.34 -7.42
C GLN A 269 -9.04 -9.60 -8.27
N ALA A 270 -9.93 -10.60 -8.21
CA ALA A 270 -9.71 -11.87 -8.88
C ALA A 270 -9.83 -11.79 -10.42
N PHE A 271 -8.90 -12.44 -11.12
CA PHE A 271 -8.84 -12.43 -12.59
C PHE A 271 -9.96 -13.23 -13.26
N ALA A 272 -10.48 -14.28 -12.60
CA ALA A 272 -11.63 -15.06 -13.10
C ALA A 272 -12.96 -14.27 -13.09
N GLY A 273 -12.94 -13.06 -12.53
CA GLY A 273 -14.06 -12.14 -12.35
C GLY A 273 -13.96 -11.56 -10.95
N PRO A 274 -14.01 -10.23 -10.75
CA PRO A 274 -14.06 -9.69 -9.40
C PRO A 274 -15.31 -10.21 -8.69
N PHE A 275 -15.14 -10.92 -7.58
CA PHE A 275 -16.23 -11.51 -6.82
C PHE A 275 -16.51 -10.70 -5.55
N GLY A 276 -17.75 -10.71 -5.09
CA GLY A 276 -18.12 -10.10 -3.82
C GLY A 276 -19.64 -10.00 -3.66
N GLY A 277 -20.13 -8.79 -3.37
CA GLY A 277 -21.55 -8.56 -3.24
C GLY A 277 -21.93 -7.10 -3.04
N ALA A 278 -23.23 -6.86 -2.86
CA ALA A 278 -23.78 -5.54 -2.59
C ALA A 278 -24.75 -5.56 -1.40
N ALA A 279 -24.98 -4.40 -0.78
CA ALA A 279 -25.97 -4.20 0.26
C ALA A 279 -26.61 -2.81 0.14
N ALA A 280 -27.90 -2.72 0.47
CA ALA A 280 -28.62 -1.45 0.55
C ALA A 280 -28.74 -0.98 2.00
N PHE A 281 -28.58 0.32 2.23
CA PHE A 281 -28.69 0.95 3.54
C PHE A 281 -29.22 2.38 3.41
N THR A 282 -29.69 2.95 4.51
CA THR A 282 -30.12 4.35 4.58
C THR A 282 -29.12 5.19 5.36
N GLN A 283 -29.09 6.50 5.11
CA GLN A 283 -28.23 7.40 5.87
C GLN A 283 -28.92 7.88 7.15
N SER A 284 -28.22 7.87 8.29
CA SER A 284 -28.73 8.51 9.51
C SER A 284 -28.87 10.03 9.34
N ASP A 285 -29.83 10.63 10.02
CA ASP A 285 -30.08 12.08 9.96
C ASP A 285 -28.84 12.90 10.34
N LYS A 286 -28.08 12.43 11.33
CA LYS A 286 -26.85 13.09 11.76
C LYS A 286 -25.74 12.95 10.73
N ALA A 287 -25.54 11.77 10.13
CA ALA A 287 -24.56 11.60 9.05
C ALA A 287 -24.92 12.48 7.85
N ARG A 288 -26.21 12.57 7.49
CA ARG A 288 -26.70 13.45 6.43
C ARG A 288 -26.45 14.93 6.73
N LYS A 289 -26.76 15.38 7.95
CA LYS A 289 -26.47 16.76 8.39
C LYS A 289 -24.97 17.07 8.32
N ARG A 290 -24.10 16.15 8.74
CA ARG A 290 -22.64 16.33 8.63
C ARG A 290 -22.17 16.40 7.19
N ALA A 291 -22.72 15.56 6.31
CA ALA A 291 -22.41 15.62 4.88
C ALA A 291 -22.81 16.96 4.25
N VAL A 292 -24.00 17.48 4.58
CA VAL A 292 -24.45 18.80 4.12
C VAL A 292 -23.59 19.93 4.69
N ALA A 293 -23.25 19.87 5.99
CA ALA A 293 -22.37 20.83 6.63
C ALA A 293 -20.96 20.84 6.01
N TYR A 294 -20.43 19.66 5.65
CA TYR A 294 -19.17 19.54 4.93
C TYR A 294 -19.24 20.20 3.55
N ARG A 295 -20.30 19.94 2.77
CA ARG A 295 -20.52 20.60 1.47
C ARG A 295 -20.61 22.13 1.61
N LEU A 296 -21.31 22.63 2.63
CA LEU A 296 -21.41 24.07 2.90
C LEU A 296 -20.06 24.66 3.31
N LYS A 297 -19.34 24.03 4.25
CA LYS A 297 -18.01 24.48 4.67
C LYS A 297 -17.03 24.53 3.51
N LYS A 298 -17.01 23.50 2.65
CA LYS A 298 -16.15 23.47 1.47
C LYS A 298 -16.49 24.58 0.48
N ARG A 299 -17.77 24.92 0.30
CA ARG A 299 -18.17 26.08 -0.50
C ARG A 299 -17.68 27.40 0.10
N PHE A 300 -17.76 27.58 1.41
CA PHE A 300 -17.23 28.78 2.09
C PHE A 300 -15.69 28.86 2.05
N GLU A 301 -14.98 27.74 2.22
CA GLU A 301 -13.52 27.66 2.09
C GLU A 301 -13.09 28.09 0.67
N ILE A 302 -13.74 27.56 -0.37
CA ILE A 302 -13.49 27.94 -1.77
C ILE A 302 -13.77 29.43 -2.00
N ASN A 303 -14.86 29.97 -1.46
CA ASN A 303 -15.18 31.39 -1.59
C ASN A 303 -14.19 32.30 -0.85
N ARG A 304 -13.73 31.89 0.33
CA ARG A 304 -12.72 32.63 1.10
C ARG A 304 -11.35 32.58 0.44
N GLU A 305 -10.96 31.44 -0.11
CA GLU A 305 -9.75 31.33 -0.93
C GLU A 305 -9.86 32.22 -2.19
N ALA A 306 -11.05 32.33 -2.79
CA ALA A 306 -11.28 33.26 -3.89
C ALA A 306 -11.18 34.74 -3.46
N GLU A 307 -11.68 35.09 -2.27
CA GLU A 307 -11.56 36.45 -1.70
C GLU A 307 -10.14 36.80 -1.26
N ASP A 308 -9.40 35.88 -0.62
CA ASP A 308 -7.99 36.07 -0.23
C ASP A 308 -7.10 36.27 -1.46
N VAL A 309 -7.35 35.52 -2.54
CA VAL A 309 -6.68 35.72 -3.83
C VAL A 309 -7.01 37.11 -4.40
N LEU A 310 -8.26 37.57 -4.29
CA LEU A 310 -8.67 38.90 -4.74
C LEU A 310 -8.00 40.02 -3.93
N HIS A 311 -7.92 39.86 -2.61
CA HIS A 311 -7.26 40.81 -1.70
C HIS A 311 -5.74 40.88 -1.93
N HIS A 312 -5.10 39.74 -2.20
CA HIS A 312 -3.67 39.69 -2.51
C HIS A 312 -3.34 40.35 -3.86
N LEU A 313 -4.21 40.18 -4.86
CA LEU A 313 -4.13 40.88 -6.14
C LEU A 313 -4.31 42.41 -6.00
N HIS A 314 -5.15 42.87 -5.06
CA HIS A 314 -5.33 44.29 -4.77
C HIS A 314 -4.14 44.91 -4.02
N ALA A 315 -3.49 44.15 -3.12
CA ALA A 315 -2.26 44.59 -2.44
C ALA A 315 -1.08 44.72 -3.42
N LEU A 316 -0.94 43.77 -4.36
CA LEU A 316 0.13 43.79 -5.37
C LEU A 316 -0.04 44.88 -6.44
N THR A 317 -1.26 45.37 -6.66
CA THR A 317 -1.52 46.49 -7.61
C THR A 317 -1.24 47.87 -6.99
N LEU A 318 -1.16 47.97 -5.67
CA LEU A 318 -0.75 49.19 -4.97
C LEU A 318 0.78 49.40 -4.94
N ASP A 319 1.58 48.34 -5.05
CA ASP A 319 3.05 48.42 -5.09
C ASP A 319 3.62 48.77 -6.49
N VAL A 320 2.80 48.74 -7.55
CA VAL A 320 3.24 49.03 -8.93
C VAL A 320 3.06 50.50 -9.32
N ASN A 321 2.41 51.32 -8.48
CA ASN A 321 2.14 52.74 -8.78
C ASN A 321 3.31 53.71 -8.47
N LEU A 322 4.57 53.22 -8.48
CA LEU A 322 5.77 54.05 -8.37
C LEU A 322 6.79 53.87 -9.50
N ALA A 323 6.39 53.38 -10.67
CA ALA A 323 7.23 53.42 -11.86
C ALA A 323 6.43 53.59 -13.16
N GLN A 324 6.38 54.84 -13.61
CA GLN A 324 6.33 55.30 -15.01
C GLN A 324 5.25 54.73 -15.95
N HIS A 325 4.30 55.61 -16.27
CA HIS A 325 3.57 55.63 -17.53
C HIS A 325 4.53 55.62 -18.73
N SER A 326 4.35 54.70 -19.68
CA SER A 326 3.82 54.99 -21.03
C SER A 326 4.17 53.88 -22.04
N ALA A 327 3.22 53.66 -22.96
CA ALA A 327 3.39 52.97 -24.25
C ALA A 327 3.79 51.50 -24.22
N PHE A 328 2.80 50.60 -24.15
CA PHE A 328 2.61 49.43 -25.04
C PHE A 328 1.32 48.73 -24.56
N GLY A 329 0.47 48.29 -25.50
CA GLY A 329 -0.86 47.76 -25.19
C GLY A 329 -0.82 46.63 -24.15
N ILE A 330 -1.44 46.87 -22.99
CA ILE A 330 -1.51 45.92 -21.89
C ILE A 330 -2.43 44.77 -22.31
N PRO A 331 -1.96 43.52 -22.40
CA PRO A 331 -2.85 42.39 -22.61
C PRO A 331 -3.73 42.23 -21.37
N SER A 332 -5.01 41.88 -21.58
CA SER A 332 -5.78 40.99 -20.72
C SER A 332 -5.23 40.73 -19.30
N ILE A 333 -5.82 41.21 -18.20
CA ILE A 333 -5.52 40.67 -16.84
C ILE A 333 -5.64 39.13 -16.82
N ALA A 334 -6.53 38.57 -17.65
CA ALA A 334 -6.65 37.12 -17.86
C ALA A 334 -5.46 36.50 -18.62
N ALA A 335 -4.72 37.25 -19.43
CA ALA A 335 -3.51 36.81 -20.12
C ALA A 335 -2.27 36.85 -19.18
N LEU A 336 -2.15 37.89 -18.35
CA LEU A 336 -1.11 38.00 -17.32
C LEU A 336 -1.29 36.99 -16.19
N ALA A 337 -2.52 36.75 -15.74
CA ALA A 337 -2.84 35.70 -14.76
C ALA A 337 -2.58 34.27 -15.27
N ARG A 338 -2.58 34.06 -16.59
CA ARG A 338 -2.22 32.77 -17.22
C ARG A 338 -0.71 32.53 -17.28
N HIS A 339 0.10 33.59 -17.24
CA HIS A 339 1.57 33.49 -17.35
C HIS A 339 2.26 33.27 -15.99
N HIS A 340 1.68 33.77 -14.89
CA HIS A 340 2.30 33.69 -13.56
C HIS A 340 1.80 32.54 -12.66
N ARG A 341 0.93 31.66 -13.17
CA ARG A 341 0.53 30.42 -12.49
C ARG A 341 1.53 29.28 -12.81
N ALA A 342 2.82 29.54 -12.67
CA ALA A 342 3.85 28.52 -12.76
C ALA A 342 3.85 27.72 -11.44
N MET A 343 3.30 26.50 -11.48
CA MET A 343 3.56 25.50 -10.44
C MET A 343 5.08 25.40 -10.22
N ALA A 344 5.53 25.27 -8.96
CA ALA A 344 6.92 24.89 -8.67
C ALA A 344 7.30 23.73 -9.62
N THR A 345 8.41 23.90 -10.35
CA THR A 345 8.82 22.94 -11.38
C THR A 345 8.96 21.54 -10.77
N GLU A 346 8.73 20.48 -11.54
CA GLU A 346 8.87 19.09 -11.07
C GLU A 346 10.23 18.82 -10.42
N ASP A 347 11.25 19.52 -10.92
CA ASP A 347 12.60 19.60 -10.40
C ASP A 347 12.67 20.15 -8.96
N GLU A 348 12.03 21.29 -8.70
CA GLU A 348 11.95 21.87 -7.34
C GLU A 348 11.23 20.93 -6.38
N ARG A 349 10.15 20.29 -6.83
CA ARG A 349 9.41 19.30 -6.03
C ARG A 349 10.25 18.07 -5.71
N TYR A 350 11.13 17.64 -6.63
CA TYR A 350 12.08 16.57 -6.33
C TYR A 350 13.14 17.01 -5.31
N ARG A 351 13.68 18.22 -5.44
CA ARG A 351 14.68 18.77 -4.52
C ARG A 351 14.19 18.94 -3.09
N GLN A 352 12.87 19.07 -2.87
CA GLN A 352 12.27 19.11 -1.53
C GLN A 352 12.19 17.73 -0.84
N SER A 353 12.37 16.63 -1.58
CA SER A 353 12.27 15.27 -1.03
C SER A 353 13.40 14.92 -0.07
N SER A 354 13.12 13.99 0.86
CA SER A 354 14.14 13.43 1.74
C SER A 354 15.21 12.68 0.95
N GLN A 355 14.86 12.03 -0.16
CA GLN A 355 15.81 11.36 -1.04
C GLN A 355 16.84 12.32 -1.65
N PHE A 356 16.42 13.49 -2.13
CA PHE A 356 17.37 14.48 -2.63
C PHE A 356 18.18 15.10 -1.50
N ARG A 357 17.51 15.60 -0.45
CA ARG A 357 18.14 16.38 0.62
C ARG A 357 19.10 15.58 1.50
N LEU A 358 18.84 14.28 1.67
CA LEU A 358 19.61 13.44 2.59
C LEU A 358 20.40 12.34 1.88
N TRP A 359 19.98 11.88 0.70
CA TRP A 359 20.51 10.65 0.10
C TRP A 359 20.97 10.84 -1.35
N SER A 360 21.29 12.08 -1.75
CA SER A 360 21.91 12.40 -3.04
C SER A 360 23.26 13.09 -2.82
N PHE A 361 24.31 12.52 -3.40
CA PHE A 361 25.71 12.90 -3.18
C PHE A 361 26.46 13.00 -4.50
N SER A 362 27.53 13.80 -4.52
CA SER A 362 28.55 13.64 -5.55
C SER A 362 29.31 12.31 -5.36
N PRO A 363 29.91 11.73 -6.41
CA PRO A 363 30.72 10.50 -6.28
C PRO A 363 31.85 10.63 -5.26
N ALA A 364 32.53 11.78 -5.24
CA ALA A 364 33.58 12.07 -4.25
C ALA A 364 33.01 12.16 -2.82
N GLY A 365 31.86 12.82 -2.65
CA GLY A 365 31.19 12.94 -1.35
C GLY A 365 30.76 11.60 -0.78
N LEU A 366 30.18 10.71 -1.60
CA LEU A 366 29.80 9.36 -1.16
C LEU A 366 31.01 8.51 -0.78
N LYS A 367 32.10 8.61 -1.55
CA LYS A 367 33.35 7.92 -1.24
C LYS A 367 33.91 8.39 0.11
N GLU A 368 34.01 9.70 0.29
CA GLU A 368 34.51 10.30 1.53
C GLU A 368 33.67 9.89 2.75
N LEU A 369 32.34 9.90 2.61
CA LEU A 369 31.43 9.47 3.66
C LEU A 369 31.67 8.01 4.08
N ARG A 370 31.84 7.09 3.12
CA ARG A 370 32.18 5.68 3.40
C ARG A 370 33.53 5.53 4.08
N HIS A 371 34.54 6.30 3.66
CA HIS A 371 35.85 6.31 4.32
C HIS A 371 35.75 6.77 5.78
N LYS A 372 35.01 7.84 6.05
CA LYS A 372 34.75 8.34 7.41
C LYS A 372 34.00 7.33 8.27
N THR A 373 32.94 6.72 7.74
CA THR A 373 32.17 5.66 8.42
C THR A 373 33.06 4.48 8.81
N ASN A 374 33.90 3.99 7.87
CA ASN A 374 34.83 2.90 8.13
C ASN A 374 35.90 3.27 9.16
N ALA A 375 36.50 4.46 9.06
CA ALA A 375 37.51 4.93 10.01
C ALA A 375 36.95 5.08 11.42
N LEU A 376 35.75 5.64 11.57
CA LEU A 376 35.07 5.77 12.84
C LEU A 376 34.79 4.39 13.47
N ALA A 377 34.31 3.43 12.68
CA ALA A 377 34.07 2.08 13.17
C ALA A 377 35.36 1.39 13.62
N LYS A 378 36.47 1.52 12.87
CA LYS A 378 37.78 0.98 13.27
C LYS A 378 38.23 1.55 14.61
N HIS A 379 38.14 2.86 14.79
CA HIS A 379 38.52 3.52 16.02
C HIS A 379 37.68 3.03 17.21
N GLN A 380 36.36 2.95 17.05
CA GLN A 380 35.45 2.49 18.11
C GLN A 380 35.65 1.01 18.46
N ILE A 381 35.84 0.14 17.46
CA ILE A 381 35.99 -1.30 17.68
C ILE A 381 37.36 -1.62 18.27
N ALA A 382 38.42 -0.96 17.82
CA ALA A 382 39.77 -1.13 18.38
C ALA A 382 39.79 -0.83 19.89
N ALA A 383 39.13 0.26 20.31
CA ALA A 383 39.00 0.62 21.72
C ALA A 383 38.18 -0.39 22.55
N ARG A 384 37.27 -1.16 21.94
CA ARG A 384 36.48 -2.20 22.62
C ARG A 384 37.19 -3.54 22.69
N LEU A 385 37.89 -3.93 21.62
CA LEU A 385 38.56 -5.22 21.55
C LEU A 385 39.80 -5.30 22.45
N ASN A 386 40.47 -4.17 22.71
CA ASN A 386 41.70 -4.09 23.50
C ASN A 386 42.75 -5.15 23.09
N ALA A 387 42.76 -5.54 21.81
CA ALA A 387 43.67 -6.53 21.25
C ALA A 387 44.96 -5.86 20.77
N ASP A 388 46.11 -6.42 21.16
CA ASP A 388 47.44 -5.99 20.73
C ASP A 388 48.18 -7.15 20.03
N PRO A 389 48.46 -7.06 18.72
CA PRO A 389 48.11 -5.97 17.80
C PRO A 389 46.61 -5.96 17.45
N PRO A 390 46.07 -4.82 16.97
CA PRO A 390 44.69 -4.73 16.49
C PRO A 390 44.40 -5.75 15.37
N PRO A 391 43.18 -6.28 15.27
CA PRO A 391 42.83 -7.20 14.20
C PRO A 391 42.90 -6.50 12.83
N ASP A 392 43.09 -7.30 11.78
CA ASP A 392 42.98 -6.80 10.40
C ASP A 392 41.54 -6.39 10.09
N PHE A 393 41.29 -5.08 10.06
CA PHE A 393 39.98 -4.49 9.80
C PHE A 393 39.66 -4.38 8.31
N LEU A 394 38.38 -4.37 7.95
CA LEU A 394 37.96 -4.23 6.55
C LEU A 394 38.32 -2.86 5.97
N THR A 395 38.74 -2.82 4.71
CA THR A 395 38.84 -1.55 3.95
C THR A 395 37.45 -1.08 3.47
N PRO A 396 37.28 0.21 3.13
CA PRO A 396 36.01 0.70 2.55
C PRO A 396 35.58 -0.06 1.29
N GLU A 397 36.53 -0.49 0.46
CA GLU A 397 36.27 -1.28 -0.75
C GLU A 397 35.87 -2.73 -0.41
N GLU A 398 36.44 -3.31 0.64
CA GLU A 398 36.00 -4.60 1.19
C GLU A 398 34.58 -4.52 1.76
N GLU A 399 34.25 -3.45 2.49
CA GLU A 399 32.90 -3.18 2.96
C GLU A 399 31.91 -3.03 1.80
N ALA A 400 32.24 -2.22 0.79
CA ALA A 400 31.38 -2.02 -0.38
C ALA A 400 31.09 -3.34 -1.12
N ARG A 401 32.08 -4.23 -1.24
CA ARG A 401 31.90 -5.58 -1.80
C ARG A 401 30.96 -6.44 -0.95
N LEU A 402 31.09 -6.41 0.38
CA LEU A 402 30.18 -7.12 1.29
C LEU A 402 28.75 -6.57 1.19
N VAL A 403 28.57 -5.24 1.19
CA VAL A 403 27.26 -4.60 1.05
C VAL A 403 26.61 -4.98 -0.28
N LYS A 404 27.36 -4.96 -1.40
CA LYS A 404 26.88 -5.41 -2.71
C LYS A 404 26.40 -6.88 -2.64
N PHE A 405 27.22 -7.76 -2.09
CA PHE A 405 26.87 -9.17 -1.90
C PHE A 405 25.56 -9.33 -1.10
N PHE A 406 25.43 -8.66 0.05
CA PHE A 406 24.22 -8.75 0.87
C PHE A 406 23.00 -8.06 0.24
N THR A 407 23.20 -7.05 -0.61
CA THR A 407 22.12 -6.46 -1.40
C THR A 407 21.57 -7.46 -2.42
N ILE A 408 22.44 -8.23 -3.07
CA ILE A 408 22.02 -9.29 -4.00
C ILE A 408 21.30 -10.42 -3.26
N GLU A 409 21.83 -10.86 -2.10
CA GLU A 409 21.12 -11.82 -1.24
C GLU A 409 19.75 -11.28 -0.79
N LEU A 410 19.63 -9.97 -0.52
CA LEU A 410 18.36 -9.33 -0.17
C LEU A 410 17.37 -9.40 -1.34
N ILE A 411 17.82 -9.08 -2.55
CA ILE A 411 16.99 -9.15 -3.77
C ILE A 411 16.47 -10.58 -3.97
N ARG A 412 17.33 -11.60 -3.78
CA ARG A 412 16.94 -13.02 -3.87
C ARG A 412 15.97 -13.40 -2.75
N ALA A 413 16.27 -13.01 -1.51
CA ALA A 413 15.41 -13.26 -0.37
C ALA A 413 14.02 -12.63 -0.57
N ALA A 414 13.95 -11.43 -1.11
CA ALA A 414 12.69 -10.76 -1.46
C ALA A 414 11.92 -11.53 -2.56
N GLN A 415 12.61 -12.06 -3.57
CA GLN A 415 12.00 -12.92 -4.60
C GLN A 415 11.44 -14.21 -3.98
N PHE A 416 12.22 -14.89 -3.13
CA PHE A 416 11.79 -16.09 -2.41
C PHE A 416 10.62 -15.82 -1.44
N CYS A 417 10.59 -14.63 -0.86
CA CYS A 417 9.46 -14.17 -0.05
C CYS A 417 8.27 -13.69 -0.88
N GLU A 418 8.33 -13.77 -2.21
CA GLU A 418 7.31 -13.30 -3.15
C GLU A 418 6.93 -11.83 -2.97
N LEU A 419 7.89 -11.02 -2.51
CA LEU A 419 7.66 -9.60 -2.28
C LEU A 419 7.60 -8.82 -3.61
N PRO A 420 6.62 -7.89 -3.75
CA PRO A 420 6.52 -6.93 -4.85
C PRO A 420 7.83 -6.21 -5.15
N THR A 421 7.97 -5.77 -6.41
CA THR A 421 9.20 -5.09 -6.89
C THR A 421 9.51 -3.82 -6.10
N GLU A 422 8.51 -2.99 -5.81
CA GLU A 422 8.69 -1.74 -5.04
C GLU A 422 9.25 -2.03 -3.64
N ILE A 423 8.69 -3.02 -2.94
CA ILE A 423 9.16 -3.44 -1.60
C ILE A 423 10.58 -3.97 -1.66
N ARG A 424 10.90 -4.79 -2.66
CA ARG A 424 12.25 -5.31 -2.88
C ARG A 424 13.25 -4.17 -3.09
N SER A 425 12.89 -3.21 -3.93
CA SER A 425 13.73 -2.04 -4.22
C SER A 425 13.89 -1.16 -2.99
N THR A 426 12.82 -0.84 -2.27
CA THR A 426 12.88 -0.06 -1.02
C THR A 426 13.74 -0.75 0.03
N ALA A 427 13.56 -2.05 0.26
CA ALA A 427 14.36 -2.82 1.21
C ALA A 427 15.86 -2.82 0.83
N ALA A 428 16.19 -2.98 -0.46
CA ALA A 428 17.57 -2.89 -0.94
C ALA A 428 18.17 -1.50 -0.70
N ILE A 429 17.41 -0.44 -1.00
CA ILE A 429 17.86 0.94 -0.78
C ILE A 429 18.00 1.26 0.72
N PHE A 430 17.13 0.78 1.58
CA PHE A 430 17.29 0.92 3.05
C PHE A 430 18.57 0.25 3.54
N LEU A 431 18.85 -0.99 3.13
CA LEU A 431 20.08 -1.69 3.50
C LEU A 431 21.31 -0.90 3.06
N ARG A 432 21.29 -0.36 1.84
CA ARG A 432 22.42 0.40 1.29
C ARG A 432 22.59 1.77 1.94
N ARG A 433 21.50 2.50 2.21
CA ARG A 433 21.52 3.75 2.98
C ARG A 433 22.08 3.52 4.38
N PHE A 434 21.64 2.45 5.05
CA PHE A 434 22.13 2.07 6.38
C PHE A 434 23.64 1.85 6.39
N TYR A 435 24.19 1.13 5.41
CA TYR A 435 25.63 0.85 5.32
C TYR A 435 26.47 1.96 4.67
N VAL A 436 25.86 3.10 4.31
CA VAL A 436 26.60 4.32 4.01
C VAL A 436 26.94 5.07 5.30
N THR A 437 26.03 5.08 6.27
CA THR A 437 26.18 5.76 7.58
C THR A 437 26.69 4.85 8.70
N ASN A 438 26.68 3.52 8.50
CA ASN A 438 27.14 2.53 9.47
C ASN A 438 28.07 1.52 8.80
N SER A 439 29.02 0.95 9.56
CA SER A 439 29.94 -0.07 9.05
C SER A 439 29.35 -1.48 9.20
N VAL A 440 29.68 -2.37 8.24
CA VAL A 440 29.38 -3.82 8.35
C VAL A 440 30.12 -4.49 9.51
N MET A 441 31.22 -3.88 9.99
CA MET A 441 31.96 -4.34 11.18
C MET A 441 31.19 -4.04 12.47
N THR A 442 30.30 -3.04 12.45
CA THR A 442 29.50 -2.65 13.63
C THR A 442 28.21 -3.45 13.73
N TYR A 443 27.43 -3.55 12.64
CA TYR A 443 26.11 -4.19 12.67
C TYR A 443 26.00 -5.33 11.66
N PRO A 444 25.40 -6.49 12.05
CA PRO A 444 25.22 -7.64 11.19
C PRO A 444 24.47 -7.37 9.88
N PRO A 445 25.07 -7.65 8.70
CA PRO A 445 24.34 -7.52 7.45
C PRO A 445 23.31 -8.64 7.22
N THR A 446 23.46 -9.81 7.85
CA THR A 446 22.49 -10.92 7.69
C THR A 446 21.16 -10.60 8.38
N GLU A 447 21.21 -9.98 9.55
CA GLU A 447 20.05 -9.60 10.35
C GLU A 447 19.46 -8.26 9.85
N LEU A 448 20.30 -7.30 9.46
CA LEU A 448 19.85 -6.05 8.83
C LEU A 448 19.18 -6.30 7.48
N LEU A 449 19.59 -7.31 6.72
CA LEU A 449 18.90 -7.73 5.49
C LEU A 449 17.45 -8.10 5.78
N LYS A 450 17.22 -9.00 6.76
CA LYS A 450 15.88 -9.46 7.14
C LYS A 450 15.03 -8.32 7.71
N THR A 451 15.66 -7.47 8.53
CA THR A 451 15.05 -6.24 9.05
C THR A 451 14.66 -5.29 7.93
N SER A 452 15.51 -5.10 6.93
CA SER A 452 15.24 -4.22 5.78
C SER A 452 14.09 -4.75 4.93
N LEU A 453 13.97 -6.07 4.75
CA LEU A 453 12.81 -6.67 4.10
C LEU A 453 11.52 -6.40 4.89
N PHE A 454 11.55 -6.65 6.21
CA PHE A 454 10.39 -6.40 7.07
C PHE A 454 9.97 -4.92 7.09
N PHE A 455 10.94 -4.02 7.20
CA PHE A 455 10.67 -2.59 7.28
C PHE A 455 10.31 -2.00 5.91
N GLY A 456 10.90 -2.50 4.81
CA GLY A 456 10.51 -2.14 3.45
C GLY A 456 9.05 -2.49 3.15
N CYS A 457 8.56 -3.61 3.69
CA CYS A 457 7.14 -3.94 3.66
C CYS A 457 6.30 -2.83 4.33
N LYS A 458 6.67 -2.41 5.55
CA LYS A 458 5.96 -1.33 6.27
C LYS A 458 5.98 0.00 5.53
N ALA A 459 7.14 0.40 4.98
CA ALA A 459 7.31 1.67 4.28
C ALA A 459 6.42 1.78 3.03
N GLU A 460 6.24 0.68 2.31
CA GLU A 460 5.38 0.60 1.12
C GLU A 460 3.90 0.28 1.45
N GLY A 461 3.51 0.33 2.73
CA GLY A 461 2.14 0.03 3.15
C GLY A 461 1.74 -1.45 3.05
N PHE A 462 2.71 -2.36 2.88
CA PHE A 462 2.50 -3.81 2.84
C PHE A 462 2.72 -4.42 4.22
N TYR A 463 1.65 -4.89 4.86
CA TYR A 463 1.76 -5.46 6.21
C TYR A 463 2.01 -6.97 6.15
N ILE A 464 3.28 -7.37 6.30
CA ILE A 464 3.65 -8.78 6.49
C ILE A 464 3.68 -9.13 7.99
N ARG A 465 3.07 -10.25 8.38
CA ARG A 465 3.20 -10.77 9.75
C ARG A 465 4.65 -11.17 9.99
N LEU A 466 5.25 -10.56 11.00
CA LEU A 466 6.65 -10.77 11.35
C LEU A 466 7.02 -12.25 11.54
N ALA A 467 6.16 -13.02 12.24
CA ALA A 467 6.38 -14.45 12.44
C ALA A 467 6.47 -15.21 11.11
N ARG A 468 5.57 -14.93 10.15
CA ARG A 468 5.60 -15.57 8.82
C ARG A 468 6.84 -15.19 8.02
N LEU A 469 7.31 -13.96 8.15
CA LEU A 469 8.56 -13.55 7.51
C LEU A 469 9.75 -14.25 8.16
N ALA A 470 9.77 -14.39 9.48
CA ALA A 470 10.81 -15.12 10.21
C ALA A 470 10.84 -16.62 9.80
N ASP A 471 9.68 -17.26 9.66
CA ASP A 471 9.56 -18.68 9.26
C ASP A 471 10.15 -18.98 7.87
N LYS A 472 10.22 -17.98 6.98
CA LYS A 472 10.86 -18.10 5.66
C LYS A 472 12.39 -18.17 5.74
N PHE A 473 13.00 -17.81 6.88
CA PHE A 473 14.44 -17.83 7.05
C PHE A 473 14.84 -18.88 8.10
N PRO A 474 15.85 -19.74 7.81
CA PRO A 474 16.29 -20.73 8.78
C PRO A 474 16.84 -20.07 10.04
N ASN A 475 16.57 -20.68 11.20
CA ASN A 475 17.07 -20.25 12.51
C ASN A 475 16.83 -18.76 12.82
N THR A 476 15.70 -18.22 12.37
CA THR A 476 15.36 -16.81 12.52
C THR A 476 14.14 -16.63 13.40
N THR A 477 14.25 -15.81 14.44
CA THR A 477 13.11 -15.47 15.31
C THR A 477 12.54 -14.10 14.96
N SER A 478 11.28 -13.87 15.35
CA SER A 478 10.64 -12.55 15.24
C SER A 478 11.41 -11.46 16.00
N GLU A 479 11.93 -11.80 17.18
CA GLU A 479 12.71 -10.88 18.01
C GLU A 479 14.00 -10.41 17.32
N GLN A 480 14.70 -11.31 16.62
CA GLN A 480 15.92 -10.96 15.89
C GLN A 480 15.68 -9.92 14.79
N ILE A 481 14.53 -10.01 14.11
CA ILE A 481 14.14 -9.04 13.08
C ILE A 481 13.71 -7.71 13.72
N LEU A 482 12.95 -7.74 14.81
CA LEU A 482 12.52 -6.52 15.52
C LEU A 482 13.65 -5.77 16.20
N ALA A 483 14.68 -6.49 16.64
CA ALA A 483 15.82 -5.89 17.32
C ALA A 483 16.55 -4.88 16.43
N GLY A 484 16.58 -5.12 15.12
CA GLY A 484 17.17 -4.22 14.13
C GLY A 484 16.25 -3.08 13.67
N GLU A 485 14.93 -3.15 13.92
CA GLU A 485 13.96 -2.26 13.26
C GLU A 485 14.20 -0.78 13.55
N PHE A 486 14.23 -0.40 14.83
CA PHE A 486 14.45 1.00 15.20
C PHE A 486 15.87 1.47 14.85
N LEU A 487 16.85 0.57 14.94
CA LEU A 487 18.23 0.84 14.53
C LEU A 487 18.30 1.17 13.04
N LEU A 488 17.60 0.40 12.19
CA LEU A 488 17.50 0.67 10.77
C LEU A 488 16.90 2.05 10.52
N CYS A 489 15.78 2.38 11.19
CA CYS A 489 15.14 3.70 11.09
C CYS A 489 16.11 4.86 11.38
N GLN A 490 16.93 4.72 12.43
CA GLN A 490 17.95 5.70 12.79
C GLN A 490 19.02 5.80 11.70
N GLY A 491 19.56 4.67 11.23
CA GLY A 491 20.60 4.63 10.21
C GLY A 491 20.15 5.20 8.85
N ILE A 492 18.88 5.06 8.49
CA ILE A 492 18.28 5.68 7.30
C ILE A 492 17.69 7.08 7.56
N ARG A 493 17.94 7.65 8.75
CA ARG A 493 17.53 9.00 9.16
C ARG A 493 16.03 9.27 9.02
N PHE A 494 15.21 8.26 9.30
CA PHE A 494 13.75 8.32 9.19
C PHE A 494 13.25 8.74 7.78
N ALA A 495 14.09 8.60 6.75
CA ALA A 495 13.75 8.93 5.37
C ALA A 495 13.12 7.71 4.66
N PHE A 496 11.84 7.47 4.95
CA PHE A 496 11.12 6.29 4.49
C PHE A 496 10.59 6.40 3.05
N ASP A 497 10.32 7.61 2.56
CA ASP A 497 9.91 7.85 1.17
C ASP A 497 11.08 7.60 0.21
N VAL A 498 11.03 6.48 -0.52
CA VAL A 498 11.98 6.14 -1.58
C VAL A 498 11.27 6.21 -2.92
N ARG A 499 11.76 7.06 -3.81
CA ARG A 499 11.21 7.26 -5.14
C ARG A 499 11.90 6.35 -6.13
N HIS A 500 11.14 5.40 -6.68
CA HIS A 500 11.63 4.43 -7.66
C HIS A 500 11.33 4.84 -9.11
N PRO A 501 12.17 4.42 -10.08
CA PRO A 501 12.05 4.78 -11.49
C PRO A 501 10.98 3.98 -12.26
N PHE A 502 10.31 2.99 -11.65
CA PHE A 502 9.37 2.11 -12.35
C PHE A 502 8.14 2.85 -12.88
N ARG A 503 7.52 3.71 -12.06
CA ARG A 503 6.38 4.54 -12.50
C ARG A 503 6.79 5.56 -13.57
N ALA A 504 8.02 6.08 -13.49
CA ALA A 504 8.55 6.96 -14.53
C ALA A 504 8.70 6.22 -15.86
N LEU A 505 9.09 4.93 -15.83
CA LEU A 505 9.18 4.11 -17.04
C LEU A 505 7.80 3.92 -17.66
N GLU A 506 6.78 3.57 -16.87
CA GLU A 506 5.40 3.45 -17.39
C GLU A 506 4.92 4.75 -18.04
N GLY A 507 5.19 5.90 -17.42
CA GLY A 507 4.87 7.21 -18.01
C GLY A 507 5.60 7.50 -19.32
N ALA A 508 6.90 7.20 -19.39
CA ALA A 508 7.70 7.37 -20.60
C ALA A 508 7.22 6.46 -21.73
N ILE A 509 6.85 5.21 -21.43
CA ILE A 509 6.31 4.27 -22.41
C ILE A 509 4.95 4.74 -22.94
N LEU A 510 4.07 5.29 -22.10
CA LEU A 510 2.81 5.88 -22.56
C LEU A 510 3.05 7.03 -23.53
N GLU A 511 4.01 7.91 -23.23
CA GLU A 511 4.36 9.03 -24.11
C GLU A 511 5.00 8.55 -25.44
N LEU A 512 5.85 7.53 -25.40
CA LEU A 512 6.41 6.91 -26.60
C LEU A 512 5.33 6.29 -27.49
N ARG A 513 4.36 5.58 -26.91
CA ARG A 513 3.23 5.00 -27.66
C ARG A 513 2.37 6.07 -28.31
N ARG A 514 2.22 7.22 -27.64
CA ARG A 514 1.52 8.39 -28.18
C ARG A 514 2.26 9.00 -29.37
N LYS A 515 3.59 9.14 -29.27
CA LYS A 515 4.44 9.75 -30.33
C LYS A 515 4.72 8.81 -31.50
N LEU A 516 4.85 7.51 -31.25
CA LEU A 516 5.23 6.48 -32.23
C LEU A 516 4.20 5.33 -32.27
N PRO A 517 2.95 5.59 -32.70
CA PRO A 517 1.86 4.60 -32.63
C PRO A 517 2.10 3.36 -33.51
N THR A 518 2.94 3.45 -34.54
CA THR A 518 3.28 2.34 -35.44
C THR A 518 4.42 1.45 -34.93
N GLU A 519 5.17 1.89 -33.93
CA GLU A 519 6.38 1.20 -33.44
C GLU A 519 6.15 0.41 -32.13
N GLN A 520 4.92 -0.04 -31.90
CA GLN A 520 4.51 -0.67 -30.65
C GLN A 520 5.41 -1.85 -30.22
N ASN A 521 5.87 -2.67 -31.17
CA ASN A 521 6.73 -3.82 -30.90
C ASN A 521 8.12 -3.39 -30.39
N ARG A 522 8.73 -2.36 -31.00
CA ARG A 522 10.01 -1.79 -30.56
C ARG A 522 9.90 -1.24 -29.15
N ILE A 523 8.82 -0.48 -28.88
CA ILE A 523 8.55 0.10 -27.57
C ILE A 523 8.36 -0.99 -26.51
N ASN A 524 7.60 -2.05 -26.81
CA ASN A 524 7.38 -3.15 -25.87
C ASN A 524 8.68 -3.91 -25.54
N THR A 525 9.56 -4.13 -26.52
CA THR A 525 10.88 -4.75 -26.31
C THR A 525 11.76 -3.87 -25.42
N ALA A 526 11.83 -2.56 -25.70
CA ALA A 526 12.56 -1.61 -24.88
C ALA A 526 12.00 -1.52 -23.46
N HIS A 527 10.68 -1.51 -23.30
CA HIS A 527 10.00 -1.51 -21.99
C HIS A 527 10.39 -2.72 -21.15
N MET A 528 10.28 -3.93 -21.71
CA MET A 528 10.64 -5.16 -21.00
C MET A 528 12.11 -5.13 -20.57
N ARG A 529 13.02 -4.79 -21.50
CA ARG A 529 14.47 -4.78 -21.21
C ARG A 529 14.84 -3.70 -20.18
N ALA A 530 14.33 -2.48 -20.33
CA ALA A 530 14.58 -1.40 -19.38
C ALA A 530 14.06 -1.75 -17.99
N ARG A 531 12.89 -2.41 -17.89
CA ARG A 531 12.33 -2.85 -16.62
C ARG A 531 13.24 -3.85 -15.89
N GLU A 532 13.87 -4.79 -16.60
CA GLU A 532 14.83 -5.73 -16.01
C GLU A 532 16.10 -5.02 -15.52
N ILE A 533 16.62 -4.04 -16.27
CA ILE A 533 17.72 -3.17 -15.83
C ILE A 533 17.35 -2.43 -14.53
N LEU A 534 16.14 -1.86 -14.47
CA LEU A 534 15.68 -1.15 -13.28
C LEU A 534 15.53 -2.06 -12.06
N LYS A 535 15.11 -3.32 -12.24
CA LYS A 535 14.94 -4.30 -11.14
C LYS A 535 16.24 -4.79 -10.53
N PHE A 536 17.36 -4.71 -11.25
CA PHE A 536 18.64 -5.25 -10.80
C PHE A 536 19.73 -4.19 -10.74
N SER A 537 20.17 -3.67 -11.88
CA SER A 537 21.34 -2.78 -12.02
C SER A 537 21.26 -1.58 -11.09
N THR A 538 20.08 -0.97 -10.98
CA THR A 538 19.89 0.21 -10.13
C THR A 538 20.01 -0.10 -8.63
N LEU A 539 19.71 -1.34 -8.22
CA LEU A 539 19.72 -1.77 -6.83
C LEU A 539 21.10 -2.21 -6.36
N VAL A 540 22.03 -2.53 -7.27
CA VAL A 540 23.37 -3.03 -6.95
C VAL A 540 24.51 -2.04 -7.26
N THR A 541 24.21 -0.94 -7.96
CA THR A 541 25.15 0.18 -8.25
C THR A 541 24.76 1.46 -7.52
N ASP A 542 25.65 2.43 -7.37
CA ASP A 542 25.40 3.64 -6.57
C ASP A 542 24.46 4.68 -7.24
N VAL A 543 23.73 4.28 -8.29
CA VAL A 543 22.96 5.21 -9.13
C VAL A 543 21.89 6.01 -8.35
N TYR A 544 21.23 5.41 -7.34
CA TYR A 544 20.24 6.09 -6.49
C TYR A 544 20.82 7.23 -5.65
N PHE A 545 22.13 7.20 -5.41
CA PHE A 545 22.83 8.25 -4.67
C PHE A 545 23.26 9.41 -5.57
N HIS A 546 23.22 9.26 -6.90
CA HIS A 546 23.79 10.25 -7.82
C HIS A 546 22.75 10.88 -8.75
N TYR A 547 21.66 10.16 -9.04
CA TYR A 547 20.71 10.55 -10.09
C TYR A 547 19.26 10.50 -9.61
N ALA A 548 18.43 11.35 -10.19
CA ALA A 548 16.99 11.35 -9.97
C ALA A 548 16.32 10.13 -10.64
N PRO A 549 15.16 9.67 -10.15
CA PRO A 549 14.46 8.52 -10.75
C PRO A 549 14.16 8.66 -12.24
N SER A 550 13.85 9.86 -12.72
CA SER A 550 13.66 10.14 -14.15
C SER A 550 14.94 9.95 -14.97
N GLN A 551 16.09 10.39 -14.45
CA GLN A 551 17.39 10.19 -15.09
C GLN A 551 17.79 8.71 -15.11
N ILE A 552 17.57 7.99 -14.01
CA ILE A 552 17.83 6.54 -13.92
C ILE A 552 16.97 5.77 -14.93
N MET A 553 15.68 6.12 -15.00
CA MET A 553 14.74 5.54 -15.98
C MET A 553 15.20 5.80 -17.41
N MET A 554 15.56 7.04 -17.73
CA MET A 554 15.97 7.43 -19.08
C MET A 554 17.30 6.80 -19.46
N ALA A 555 18.24 6.65 -18.53
CA ALA A 555 19.49 5.93 -18.74
C ALA A 555 19.26 4.44 -18.99
N ALA A 556 18.30 3.81 -18.28
CA ALA A 556 17.91 2.43 -18.56
C ALA A 556 17.28 2.29 -19.96
N LEU A 557 16.44 3.24 -20.40
CA LEU A 557 15.96 3.26 -21.78
C LEU A 557 17.09 3.49 -22.79
N LEU A 558 18.03 4.39 -22.50
CA LEU A 558 19.19 4.69 -23.34
C LEU A 558 20.07 3.45 -23.58
N MET A 559 20.25 2.60 -22.56
CA MET A 559 20.92 1.30 -22.70
C MET A 559 20.20 0.33 -23.63
N THR A 560 18.89 0.49 -23.81
CA THR A 560 18.08 -0.41 -24.64
C THR A 560 17.87 0.11 -26.05
N ASP A 561 17.61 1.42 -26.17
CA ASP A 561 17.27 2.07 -27.42
C ASP A 561 17.45 3.60 -27.30
N ALA A 562 18.55 4.10 -27.85
CA ALA A 562 18.85 5.53 -27.81
C ALA A 562 17.85 6.38 -28.58
N GLY A 563 17.29 5.87 -29.69
CA GLY A 563 16.35 6.61 -30.53
C GLY A 563 15.02 6.89 -29.84
N LEU A 564 14.59 6.00 -28.93
CA LEU A 564 13.41 6.26 -28.09
C LEU A 564 13.68 7.39 -27.09
N VAL A 565 14.89 7.50 -26.56
CA VAL A 565 15.27 8.61 -25.67
C VAL A 565 15.34 9.93 -26.43
N ASP A 566 15.88 9.94 -27.65
CA ASP A 566 15.85 11.11 -28.53
C ASP A 566 14.41 11.56 -28.85
N THR A 567 13.47 10.62 -28.97
CA THR A 567 12.05 10.93 -29.18
C THR A 567 11.41 11.56 -27.94
N LEU A 568 11.84 11.16 -26.74
CA LEU A 568 11.38 11.75 -25.48
C LEU A 568 12.00 13.12 -25.23
N ILE A 569 13.28 13.32 -25.60
CA ILE A 569 14.03 14.56 -25.45
C ILE A 569 14.55 15.02 -26.82
N PRO A 570 13.68 15.57 -27.68
CA PRO A 570 14.05 15.97 -29.04
C PRO A 570 15.07 17.11 -29.04
N LEU A 571 15.82 17.24 -30.13
CA LEU A 571 16.59 18.46 -30.40
C LEU A 571 15.60 19.62 -30.62
N PRO A 572 15.86 20.82 -30.08
CA PRO A 572 15.02 21.96 -30.36
C PRO A 572 15.16 22.39 -31.82
N GLU A 573 14.08 22.87 -32.42
CA GLU A 573 14.08 23.29 -33.81
C GLU A 573 14.76 24.66 -33.95
N PRO A 574 15.41 24.96 -35.09
CA PRO A 574 16.07 26.26 -35.31
C PRO A 574 15.13 27.46 -35.17
N ALA A 575 13.81 27.25 -35.29
CA ALA A 575 12.78 28.26 -35.16
C ALA A 575 12.31 28.49 -33.71
N ASP A 576 12.74 27.66 -32.74
CA ASP A 576 12.30 27.75 -31.36
C ASP A 576 12.90 28.96 -30.63
N GLU A 577 12.07 29.68 -29.87
CA GLU A 577 12.55 30.71 -28.95
C GLU A 577 13.49 30.10 -27.89
N HIS A 578 14.63 30.73 -27.66
CA HIS A 578 15.67 30.27 -26.74
C HIS A 578 16.35 28.94 -27.14
N VAL A 579 16.37 28.58 -28.43
CA VAL A 579 17.03 27.37 -28.98
C VAL A 579 18.43 27.10 -28.40
N THR A 580 19.27 28.13 -28.26
CA THR A 580 20.64 28.00 -27.72
C THR A 580 20.63 27.49 -26.28
N THR A 581 19.75 28.05 -25.44
CA THR A 581 19.59 27.66 -24.03
C THR A 581 19.02 26.25 -23.90
N GLN A 582 17.99 25.94 -24.69
CA GLN A 582 17.37 24.61 -24.71
C GLN A 582 18.35 23.52 -25.19
N THR A 583 19.14 23.82 -26.22
CA THR A 583 20.21 22.94 -26.73
C THR A 583 21.27 22.70 -25.65
N ALA A 584 21.72 23.76 -24.97
CA ALA A 584 22.70 23.63 -23.89
C ALA A 584 22.16 22.77 -22.73
N LEU A 585 20.89 22.95 -22.34
CA LEU A 585 20.24 22.15 -21.30
C LEU A 585 20.10 20.69 -21.71
N ARG A 586 19.70 20.41 -22.96
CA ARG A 586 19.63 19.06 -23.53
C ARG A 586 21.00 18.39 -23.49
N ASN A 587 22.06 19.05 -23.95
CA ASN A 587 23.42 18.49 -23.97
C ASN A 587 23.93 18.14 -22.57
N ARG A 588 23.67 19.01 -21.58
CA ARG A 588 23.96 18.72 -20.18
C ARG A 588 23.17 17.51 -19.67
N THR A 589 21.89 17.42 -20.03
CA THR A 589 21.03 16.29 -19.67
C THR A 589 21.58 14.98 -20.24
N PHE A 590 21.88 14.93 -21.54
CA PHE A 590 22.45 13.73 -22.18
C PHE A 590 23.81 13.35 -21.60
N THR A 591 24.64 14.32 -21.23
CA THR A 591 25.92 14.04 -20.54
C THR A 591 25.68 13.35 -19.20
N ALA A 592 24.68 13.81 -18.43
CA ALA A 592 24.29 13.15 -17.18
C ALA A 592 23.66 11.77 -17.41
N LEU A 593 22.85 11.60 -18.46
CA LEU A 593 22.25 10.31 -18.82
C LEU A 593 23.31 9.29 -19.23
N GLU A 594 24.30 9.68 -20.02
CA GLU A 594 25.40 8.79 -20.40
C GLU A 594 26.28 8.41 -19.19
N ALA A 595 26.54 9.35 -18.29
CA ALA A 595 27.24 9.05 -17.05
C ALA A 595 26.43 8.09 -16.15
N CYS A 596 25.11 8.27 -16.05
CA CYS A 596 24.21 7.37 -15.34
C CYS A 596 24.16 5.98 -15.98
N ARG A 597 24.08 5.91 -17.31
CA ARG A 597 24.09 4.68 -18.10
C ARG A 597 25.35 3.87 -17.86
N LYS A 598 26.53 4.50 -17.88
CA LYS A 598 27.81 3.82 -17.62
C LYS A 598 27.83 3.12 -16.25
N ILE A 599 27.26 3.75 -15.22
CA ILE A 599 27.15 3.13 -13.89
C ILE A 599 26.23 1.90 -13.93
N LEU A 600 25.11 1.97 -14.65
CA LEU A 600 24.20 0.82 -14.80
C LEU A 600 24.85 -0.34 -15.58
N GLU A 601 25.67 -0.04 -16.58
CA GLU A 601 26.42 -1.01 -17.39
C GLU A 601 27.48 -1.79 -16.60
N GLU A 602 27.91 -1.30 -15.42
CA GLU A 602 28.83 -2.06 -14.54
C GLU A 602 28.18 -3.34 -13.98
N GLU A 603 26.86 -3.33 -13.78
CA GLU A 603 26.10 -4.43 -13.19
C GLU A 603 24.82 -4.71 -14.00
N PRO A 604 24.92 -5.20 -15.24
CA PRO A 604 23.76 -5.50 -16.06
C PRO A 604 22.99 -6.71 -15.49
N PRO A 605 21.69 -6.88 -15.81
CA PRO A 605 20.84 -7.94 -15.25
C PRO A 605 21.40 -9.36 -15.41
N GLU A 606 22.17 -9.60 -16.47
CA GLU A 606 22.84 -10.87 -16.74
C GLU A 606 23.75 -11.29 -15.59
N ARG A 607 24.36 -10.35 -14.87
CA ARG A 607 25.26 -10.66 -13.75
C ARG A 607 24.53 -11.25 -12.55
N MET A 608 23.20 -11.17 -12.48
CA MET A 608 22.43 -11.73 -11.37
C MET A 608 22.69 -13.23 -11.18
N THR A 609 22.89 -13.98 -12.27
CA THR A 609 23.19 -15.42 -12.21
C THR A 609 24.61 -15.70 -11.73
N ASP A 610 25.56 -14.79 -11.99
CA ASP A 610 26.98 -14.97 -11.65
C ASP A 610 27.22 -14.99 -10.14
N TYR A 611 26.36 -14.31 -9.38
CA TYR A 611 26.48 -14.18 -7.94
C TYR A 611 25.99 -15.40 -7.15
N TRP A 612 25.34 -16.36 -7.80
CA TRP A 612 24.69 -17.48 -7.12
C TRP A 612 25.21 -18.85 -7.52
N GLY A 613 25.52 -19.68 -6.52
CA GLY A 613 25.93 -21.07 -6.74
C GLY A 613 27.30 -21.24 -7.41
N THR A 614 27.99 -20.14 -7.72
CA THR A 614 29.29 -20.17 -8.39
C THR A 614 30.43 -20.39 -7.37
N PRO A 615 31.32 -21.36 -7.59
CA PRO A 615 32.51 -21.56 -6.76
C PRO A 615 33.37 -20.29 -6.62
N GLU A 616 33.39 -19.44 -7.63
CA GLU A 616 34.13 -18.19 -7.72
C GLU A 616 33.63 -17.15 -6.69
N THR A 617 32.31 -16.99 -6.58
CA THR A 617 31.71 -16.07 -5.60
C THR A 617 31.93 -16.56 -4.17
N VAL A 618 31.80 -17.87 -3.92
CA VAL A 618 32.10 -18.44 -2.60
C VAL A 618 33.58 -18.24 -2.26
N LYS A 619 34.48 -18.46 -3.22
CA LYS A 619 35.93 -18.28 -3.05
C LYS A 619 36.30 -16.82 -2.77
N SER A 620 35.68 -15.86 -3.45
CA SER A 620 35.96 -14.43 -3.26
C SER A 620 35.39 -13.87 -1.95
N MET A 621 34.24 -14.36 -1.49
CA MET A 621 33.59 -13.87 -0.27
C MET A 621 34.09 -14.54 1.02
N LYS A 622 34.58 -15.78 0.95
CA LYS A 622 35.12 -16.52 2.11
C LYS A 622 36.21 -15.75 2.89
N PRO A 623 37.25 -15.14 2.29
CA PRO A 623 38.24 -14.37 3.04
C PRO A 623 37.63 -13.15 3.72
N LEU A 624 36.73 -12.42 3.05
CA LEU A 624 36.07 -11.24 3.61
C LEU A 624 35.20 -11.59 4.81
N ARG A 625 34.46 -12.70 4.76
CA ARG A 625 33.66 -13.18 5.91
C ARG A 625 34.53 -13.61 7.09
N LYS A 626 35.65 -14.29 6.83
CA LYS A 626 36.62 -14.67 7.88
C LYS A 626 37.24 -13.44 8.53
N LYS A 627 37.59 -12.42 7.72
CA LYS A 627 38.13 -11.15 8.20
C LYS A 627 37.10 -10.41 9.05
N LEU A 628 35.87 -10.26 8.54
CA LEU A 628 34.75 -9.66 9.28
C LEU A 628 34.52 -10.37 10.63
N GLN A 629 34.57 -11.69 10.68
CA GLN A 629 34.37 -12.43 11.94
C GLN A 629 35.41 -12.09 13.02
N LYS A 630 36.63 -11.72 12.63
CA LYS A 630 37.72 -11.37 13.55
C LYS A 630 37.72 -9.91 14.01
N CYS A 631 37.16 -9.01 13.19
CA CYS A 631 37.22 -7.56 13.44
C CYS A 631 35.84 -6.95 13.73
N ARG A 632 34.83 -7.78 14.00
CA ARG A 632 33.48 -7.33 14.32
C ARG A 632 33.40 -6.75 15.74
N ASP A 633 32.55 -5.75 15.88
CA ASP A 633 32.20 -5.15 17.17
C ASP A 633 31.56 -6.20 18.10
N PRO A 634 32.18 -6.53 19.25
CA PRO A 634 31.67 -7.56 20.14
C PRO A 634 30.33 -7.19 20.79
N ASP A 635 30.12 -5.90 21.08
CA ASP A 635 28.95 -5.42 21.82
C ASP A 635 27.74 -5.20 20.91
N ARG A 636 28.00 -4.86 19.64
CA ARG A 636 26.96 -4.53 18.65
C ARG A 636 26.69 -5.66 17.65
N ALA A 637 27.44 -6.75 17.72
CA ALA A 637 27.26 -7.91 16.86
C ALA A 637 25.93 -8.64 17.05
N ASN A 638 25.35 -8.65 18.26
CA ASN A 638 24.07 -9.30 18.55
C ASN A 638 23.00 -8.24 18.81
N LEU A 639 22.11 -8.04 17.83
CA LEU A 639 21.10 -6.98 17.90
C LEU A 639 20.09 -7.21 19.05
N VAL A 640 19.76 -8.46 19.36
CA VAL A 640 18.81 -8.79 20.44
C VAL A 640 19.41 -8.40 21.78
N ALA A 641 20.65 -8.82 22.04
CA ALA A 641 21.38 -8.44 23.26
C ALA A 641 21.55 -6.91 23.35
N LEU A 642 21.86 -6.25 22.24
CA LEU A 642 21.95 -4.78 22.17
C LEU A 642 20.63 -4.10 22.53
N GLN A 643 19.50 -4.61 22.01
CA GLN A 643 18.18 -4.08 22.32
C GLN A 643 17.80 -4.31 23.79
N GLN A 644 18.08 -5.50 24.33
CA GLN A 644 17.85 -5.83 25.74
C GLN A 644 18.66 -4.91 26.67
N ALA A 645 19.96 -4.76 26.44
CA ALA A 645 20.82 -3.86 27.20
C ALA A 645 20.34 -2.40 27.16
N ARG A 646 19.89 -1.90 25.99
CA ARG A 646 19.32 -0.55 25.86
C ARG A 646 18.01 -0.39 26.66
N ARG A 647 17.14 -1.39 26.67
CA ARG A 647 15.88 -1.39 27.45
C ARG A 647 16.16 -1.39 28.95
N GLU A 648 17.10 -2.21 29.40
CA GLU A 648 17.52 -2.27 30.81
C GLU A 648 18.10 -0.93 31.27
N GLN A 649 19.04 -0.35 30.52
CA GLN A 649 19.60 0.97 30.83
C GLN A 649 18.55 2.08 30.89
N ALA A 650 17.54 2.04 30.00
CA ALA A 650 16.43 2.99 30.04
C ALA A 650 15.55 2.82 31.29
N SER A 651 15.28 1.58 31.70
CA SER A 651 14.50 1.27 32.89
C SER A 651 15.21 1.66 34.20
N ILE A 652 16.54 1.53 34.25
CA ILE A 652 17.37 1.92 35.39
C ILE A 652 17.44 3.46 35.51
N LYS A 653 17.61 4.18 34.39
CA LYS A 653 17.61 5.65 34.39
C LYS A 653 16.27 6.26 34.82
N ALA A 654 15.16 5.57 34.60
CA ALA A 654 13.83 6.02 35.05
C ALA A 654 13.61 5.88 36.57
N LYS A 655 14.39 5.03 37.27
CA LYS A 655 14.30 4.78 38.71
C LYS A 655 15.27 5.64 39.54
N LYS A 656 15.40 6.94 39.26
CA LYS A 656 16.07 7.85 40.22
C LYS A 656 15.05 8.29 41.31
N PRO A 657 15.43 8.30 42.61
CA PRO A 657 14.52 8.69 43.68
C PRO A 657 14.18 10.19 43.61
N SER A 658 12.95 10.53 44.01
CA SER A 658 12.51 11.90 44.26
C SER A 658 13.41 12.57 45.31
N VAL A 659 14.19 13.56 44.88
CA VAL A 659 14.91 14.44 45.81
C VAL A 659 13.87 15.37 46.45
N PRO A 660 13.91 15.61 47.78
CA PRO A 660 13.03 16.57 48.44
C PRO A 660 13.32 17.96 47.88
N VAL A 661 12.25 18.68 47.54
CA VAL A 661 12.33 20.09 47.14
C VAL A 661 12.73 20.89 48.37
N ASP A 662 13.94 21.42 48.39
CA ASP A 662 14.25 22.59 49.18
C ASP A 662 14.85 23.69 48.29
N GLY A 663 14.40 24.91 48.54
CA GLY A 663 14.38 26.02 47.59
C GLY A 663 15.75 26.53 47.14
N GLY A 664 15.87 26.74 45.83
CA GLY A 664 16.96 27.50 45.22
C GLY A 664 16.67 27.78 43.74
N LEU A 665 16.19 28.99 43.44
CA LEU A 665 16.06 29.50 42.07
C LEU A 665 17.46 29.73 41.47
N GLY A 666 17.90 28.88 40.55
CA GLY A 666 19.16 29.07 39.81
C GLY A 666 19.43 28.04 38.71
N THR A 667 19.41 28.50 37.45
CA THR A 667 20.10 27.97 36.25
C THR A 667 19.85 26.53 35.76
N GLU A 668 18.60 26.19 35.39
CA GLU A 668 18.32 24.94 34.65
C GLU A 668 18.82 24.95 33.17
N ALA A 669 18.98 26.13 32.56
CA ALA A 669 19.30 26.26 31.13
C ALA A 669 20.71 25.77 30.77
N GLU A 670 21.72 26.09 31.57
CA GLU A 670 23.12 25.68 31.33
C GLU A 670 23.31 24.17 31.50
N SER A 671 22.54 23.55 32.41
CA SER A 671 22.59 22.10 32.65
C SER A 671 22.08 21.28 31.45
N ARG A 672 21.10 21.82 30.70
CA ARG A 672 20.54 21.19 29.50
C ARG A 672 21.49 21.29 28.32
N ASP A 673 22.14 22.44 28.14
CA ASP A 673 23.14 22.62 27.08
C ASP A 673 24.42 21.82 27.35
N ALA A 674 24.87 21.72 28.60
CA ALA A 674 25.98 20.84 28.97
C ALA A 674 25.64 19.36 28.74
N LYS A 675 24.38 18.94 28.98
CA LYS A 675 23.88 17.60 28.64
C LYS A 675 23.81 17.36 27.13
N ARG A 676 23.40 18.37 26.36
CA ARG A 676 23.31 18.32 24.89
C ARG A 676 24.70 18.18 24.26
N ARG A 677 25.67 18.97 24.72
CA ARG A 677 27.08 18.88 24.29
C ARG A 677 27.76 17.56 24.70
N LYS A 678 27.41 16.98 25.86
CA LYS A 678 27.92 15.64 26.27
C LYS A 678 27.33 14.49 25.44
N LEU A 679 26.14 14.66 24.86
CA LEU A 679 25.52 13.67 23.96
C LEU A 679 26.14 13.70 22.55
N GLU A 680 26.56 14.87 22.07
CA GLU A 680 27.26 15.01 20.78
C GLU A 680 28.63 14.29 20.75
N ALA A 681 29.26 14.07 21.90
CA ALA A 681 30.60 13.48 21.97
C ALA A 681 30.64 11.93 22.09
N ALA A 682 29.52 11.24 22.33
CA ALA A 682 29.57 9.84 22.79
C ALA A 682 28.84 8.78 21.94
N ASP A 683 27.95 9.15 21.02
CA ASP A 683 27.36 8.23 20.03
C ASP A 683 26.44 9.07 19.13
N ASP A 684 26.94 9.56 18.00
CA ASP A 684 26.05 10.17 16.99
C ASP A 684 25.08 9.10 16.50
N VAL A 685 23.84 9.21 16.94
CA VAL A 685 22.74 8.29 16.68
C VAL A 685 22.48 8.12 15.17
N PHE A 686 22.89 9.09 14.36
CA PHE A 686 22.64 9.14 12.92
C PHE A 686 23.86 8.77 12.06
N GLY A 687 24.96 8.34 12.69
CA GLY A 687 26.25 8.18 12.01
C GLY A 687 26.83 9.53 11.56
N PRO A 688 27.93 9.54 10.80
CA PRO A 688 28.60 10.79 10.42
C PRO A 688 27.68 11.75 9.64
N ALA A 689 27.91 13.06 9.77
CA ALA A 689 27.20 14.08 9.00
C ALA A 689 27.23 13.79 7.49
N LEU A 690 26.11 14.05 6.79
CA LEU A 690 25.93 13.67 5.38
C LEU A 690 26.48 14.67 4.35
N GLY A 691 27.41 15.54 4.78
CA GLY A 691 27.91 16.65 3.97
C GLY A 691 27.16 17.94 4.26
#